data_AF-A0AAW2PN97-F1
#
_entry.id   AF-A0AAW2PN97-F1
#
_cell.length_a   1.000
_cell.length_b   1.000
_cell.length_c   1.000
_cell.angle_alpha   90.00
_cell.angle_beta   90.00
_cell.angle_gamma   90.00
#
_symmetry.space_group_name_H-M   'P 1'
#
loop_
_entity.id
_entity.type
_entity.pdbx_description
1 polymer ?
#
loop_
_entity_poly.entity_id
_entity_poly.type
_entity_poly.pdbx_seq_one_letter_code
_entity_poly.pdbx_strand_id
1 'polypeptide(L)'
;MGRLLFSATLLSLIFNFSLFPEVDSTTFKIVNKCRRTIWPGILTGADRPLLNPTGFVLQSGKSRTLRVPRSWSGRLWARTHCSTDPSTGKFSCATADCGSGKLECAGSGAIPPATLAEFTLNGDQGLDFYDVSLVDGYNLPMLIIPKGGTRGGPGGCSSTGCLVDLNGACPRELAVARGNGSRESVACKSACEAFGDPVYCCSEAYNTPNTCSPSVYSLFFKHACPRSYSYAYDDKTSTFTCASADYIIIFCPLPYTRMTQDSLPSCFISGRNRTVAFGATFTFVNKCEYTVWPGILANAGSPTLDSTGFELPPDSSRTFIAPAGWSGRFWGRTGCTFSGSEPGSCQTGDCGSGQAECNGSGAAPPATLAEFTLGTGGLDFYDVSLVDGYNLPMIVETTGGSGMCASTGCVTDLNRVCPSELRVGGGEACKSACEAFGSPEYCCSGTFNSPATCRPSVYSQMFKSACPRSYSYAYDDPTSTFTCSGADYTVTFCPSMPRLPCVFLVLMVGFCGLLWLFSLHHWNKVLRIVEFKIEKIENGLTDATAIAMNDPLFILRCSCSQKSSKDPNPTMTAPGATNADGSLSGSDTGTGGSASASGLGFTGSDPDSASGTGSHAMLSDGSWLAGLAMGDSTRVYCSWTLQFAVFIASAIFIVSGFS
;
A
#
# COMPACT_ATOMS: atom_id res chain seq x y z
N MET A 1 10.68 -59.34 -42.39
CA MET A 1 10.84 -57.94 -42.84
C MET A 1 9.55 -57.11 -42.75
N GLY A 2 8.35 -57.64 -42.99
CA GLY A 2 7.10 -56.86 -42.94
C GLY A 2 6.66 -56.31 -41.56
N ARG A 3 7.02 -56.97 -40.44
CA ARG A 3 6.65 -56.50 -39.08
C ARG A 3 7.52 -55.36 -38.54
N LEU A 4 8.77 -55.25 -38.99
CA LEU A 4 9.66 -54.14 -38.61
C LEU A 4 9.34 -52.85 -39.37
N LEU A 5 8.88 -52.96 -40.63
CA LEU A 5 8.50 -51.80 -41.45
C LEU A 5 7.24 -51.11 -40.92
N PHE A 6 6.26 -51.87 -40.40
CA PHE A 6 5.05 -51.28 -39.79
C PHE A 6 5.34 -50.58 -38.45
N SER A 7 6.30 -51.06 -37.68
CA SER A 7 6.71 -50.42 -36.43
C SER A 7 7.47 -49.12 -36.71
N ALA A 8 8.31 -49.07 -37.75
CA ALA A 8 9.08 -47.88 -38.11
C ALA A 8 8.21 -46.76 -38.71
N THR A 9 7.18 -47.09 -39.50
CA THR A 9 6.24 -46.10 -40.02
C THR A 9 5.30 -45.57 -38.94
N LEU A 10 4.88 -46.40 -37.99
CA LEU A 10 4.09 -45.96 -36.84
C LEU A 10 4.94 -45.10 -35.86
N LEU A 11 6.20 -45.46 -35.61
CA LEU A 11 7.12 -44.64 -34.81
C LEU A 11 7.42 -43.29 -35.48
N SER A 12 7.58 -43.28 -36.81
CA SER A 12 7.80 -42.05 -37.58
C SER A 12 6.55 -41.16 -37.62
N LEU A 13 5.34 -41.72 -37.68
CA LEU A 13 4.09 -40.95 -37.50
C LEU A 13 3.96 -40.37 -36.08
N ILE A 14 4.36 -41.12 -35.04
CA ILE A 14 4.33 -40.66 -33.64
C ILE A 14 5.40 -39.59 -33.40
N PHE A 15 6.59 -39.71 -34.01
CA PHE A 15 7.68 -38.72 -33.88
C PHE A 15 7.36 -37.41 -34.64
N ASN A 16 6.67 -37.49 -35.79
CA ASN A 16 6.20 -36.32 -36.52
C ASN A 16 4.97 -35.64 -35.87
N PHE A 17 4.18 -36.35 -35.06
CA PHE A 17 3.11 -35.75 -34.25
C PHE A 17 3.59 -35.12 -32.93
N SER A 18 4.83 -35.39 -32.51
CA SER A 18 5.39 -34.94 -31.22
C SER A 18 6.26 -33.67 -31.31
N LEU A 19 6.36 -33.06 -32.50
CA LEU A 19 7.15 -31.84 -32.75
C LEU A 19 6.29 -30.66 -33.21
N PHE A 20 5.03 -30.58 -32.77
CA PHE A 20 4.43 -29.27 -32.64
C PHE A 20 5.09 -28.61 -31.44
N PRO A 21 5.81 -27.48 -31.58
CA PRO A 21 6.09 -26.66 -30.41
C PRO A 21 4.72 -26.35 -29.81
N GLU A 22 4.42 -26.92 -28.65
CA GLU A 22 3.30 -26.49 -27.85
C GLU A 22 3.59 -25.01 -27.59
N VAL A 23 2.92 -24.13 -28.34
CA VAL A 23 3.10 -22.68 -28.18
C VAL A 23 2.52 -22.36 -26.83
N ASP A 24 3.42 -22.34 -25.86
CA ASP A 24 3.09 -22.06 -24.48
C ASP A 24 2.48 -20.66 -24.43
N SER A 25 1.18 -20.62 -24.14
CA SER A 25 0.36 -19.43 -24.28
C SER A 25 -0.45 -19.19 -23.01
N THR A 26 -0.68 -17.91 -22.71
CA THR A 26 -1.64 -17.46 -21.71
C THR A 26 -2.91 -16.98 -22.41
N THR A 27 -4.01 -16.92 -21.69
CA THR A 27 -5.27 -16.37 -22.20
C THR A 27 -5.60 -15.03 -21.56
N PHE A 28 -5.92 -14.06 -22.41
CA PHE A 28 -6.47 -12.77 -21.99
C PHE A 28 -7.97 -12.78 -22.27
N LYS A 29 -8.78 -12.83 -21.20
CA LYS A 29 -10.23 -12.64 -21.28
C LYS A 29 -10.57 -11.18 -21.05
N ILE A 30 -10.88 -10.48 -22.14
CA ILE A 30 -11.20 -9.06 -22.15
C ILE A 30 -12.72 -8.91 -22.03
N VAL A 31 -13.18 -8.18 -21.02
CA VAL A 31 -14.60 -8.06 -20.65
C VAL A 31 -15.03 -6.61 -20.66
N ASN A 32 -16.09 -6.28 -21.41
CA ASN A 32 -16.72 -4.97 -21.34
C ASN A 32 -17.90 -5.02 -20.36
N LYS A 33 -17.77 -4.36 -19.20
CA LYS A 33 -18.87 -4.11 -18.26
C LYS A 33 -19.38 -2.67 -18.31
N CYS A 34 -18.82 -1.83 -19.17
CA CYS A 34 -19.30 -0.49 -19.41
C CYS A 34 -20.70 -0.53 -20.02
N ARG A 35 -21.53 0.48 -19.73
CA ARG A 35 -22.88 0.63 -20.32
C ARG A 35 -22.88 0.98 -21.82
N ARG A 36 -21.71 1.04 -22.45
CA ARG A 36 -21.50 1.47 -23.83
C ARG A 36 -20.58 0.49 -24.55
N THR A 37 -20.64 0.48 -25.87
CA THR A 37 -19.64 -0.19 -26.69
C THR A 37 -18.28 0.47 -26.47
N ILE A 38 -17.25 -0.36 -26.38
CA ILE A 38 -15.85 0.06 -26.35
C ILE A 38 -15.11 -0.61 -27.51
N TRP A 39 -13.96 -0.06 -27.88
CA TRP A 39 -13.14 -0.60 -28.96
C TRP A 39 -11.73 -0.85 -28.46
N PRO A 40 -11.45 -2.04 -27.88
CA PRO A 40 -10.11 -2.35 -27.39
C PRO A 40 -9.05 -2.20 -28.48
N GLY A 41 -7.88 -1.72 -28.07
CA GLY A 41 -6.67 -1.63 -28.88
C GLY A 41 -5.54 -2.38 -28.19
N ILE A 42 -4.64 -2.99 -28.98
CA ILE A 42 -3.53 -3.80 -28.51
C ILE A 42 -2.28 -3.37 -29.26
N LEU A 43 -1.24 -3.05 -28.48
CA LEU A 43 0.10 -2.77 -28.97
C LEU A 43 1.03 -3.85 -28.45
N THR A 44 1.63 -4.61 -29.35
CA THR A 44 2.74 -5.50 -29.02
C THR A 44 4.05 -4.69 -29.02
N GLY A 45 4.92 -4.91 -28.04
CA GLY A 45 6.25 -4.30 -27.99
C GLY A 45 7.13 -4.70 -29.19
N ALA A 46 8.22 -3.94 -29.41
CA ALA A 46 9.16 -4.21 -30.50
C ALA A 46 9.70 -5.65 -30.45
N ASP A 47 9.97 -6.23 -31.63
CA ASP A 47 10.57 -7.56 -31.80
C ASP A 47 9.74 -8.75 -31.25
N ARG A 48 8.45 -8.56 -30.98
CA ARG A 48 7.53 -9.63 -30.54
C ARG A 48 6.46 -9.93 -31.60
N PRO A 49 5.91 -11.18 -31.64
CA PRO A 49 4.83 -11.52 -32.55
C PRO A 49 3.58 -10.65 -32.31
N LEU A 50 3.12 -9.97 -33.36
CA LEU A 50 1.90 -9.15 -33.31
C LEU A 50 0.70 -10.00 -32.90
N LEU A 51 -0.09 -9.49 -31.96
CA LEU A 51 -1.38 -10.10 -31.64
C LEU A 51 -2.41 -9.70 -32.69
N ASN A 52 -3.20 -10.67 -33.16
CA ASN A 52 -4.30 -10.45 -34.08
C ASN A 52 -5.61 -10.83 -33.37
N PRO A 53 -6.59 -9.92 -33.27
CA PRO A 53 -6.60 -8.53 -33.77
C PRO A 53 -5.79 -7.56 -32.91
N THR A 54 -5.34 -6.45 -33.53
CA THR A 54 -4.76 -5.28 -32.85
C THR A 54 -5.82 -4.26 -32.43
N GLY A 55 -7.04 -4.38 -32.95
CA GLY A 55 -8.19 -3.59 -32.49
C GLY A 55 -9.52 -4.21 -32.89
N PHE A 56 -10.52 -4.13 -32.01
CA PHE A 56 -11.82 -4.77 -32.27
C PHE A 56 -12.97 -4.09 -31.54
N VAL A 57 -14.21 -4.40 -31.94
CA VAL A 57 -15.43 -3.91 -31.27
C VAL A 57 -15.80 -4.84 -30.11
N LEU A 58 -16.12 -4.29 -28.95
CA LEU A 58 -16.62 -5.06 -27.81
C LEU A 58 -17.88 -4.40 -27.21
N GLN A 59 -19.04 -5.02 -27.45
CA GLN A 59 -20.33 -4.53 -26.96
C GLN A 59 -20.47 -4.66 -25.43
N SER A 60 -21.34 -3.83 -24.84
CA SER A 60 -21.67 -3.88 -23.40
C SER A 60 -22.07 -5.29 -22.96
N GLY A 61 -21.48 -5.76 -21.86
CA GLY A 61 -21.72 -7.08 -21.27
C GLY A 61 -21.05 -8.25 -22.00
N LYS A 62 -20.36 -8.01 -23.12
CA LYS A 62 -19.66 -9.06 -23.89
C LYS A 62 -18.20 -9.20 -23.46
N SER A 63 -17.62 -10.34 -23.81
CA SER A 63 -16.20 -10.62 -23.60
C SER A 63 -15.58 -11.26 -24.83
N ARG A 64 -14.28 -11.08 -25.02
CA ARG A 64 -13.46 -11.75 -26.03
C ARG A 64 -12.23 -12.35 -25.36
N THR A 65 -11.89 -13.58 -25.72
CA THR A 65 -10.66 -14.24 -25.25
C THR A 65 -9.63 -14.25 -26.36
N LEU A 66 -8.40 -13.87 -26.04
CA LEU A 66 -7.25 -13.94 -26.93
C LEU A 66 -6.22 -14.91 -26.36
N ARG A 67 -5.57 -15.69 -27.22
CA ARG A 67 -4.38 -16.45 -26.85
C ARG A 67 -3.15 -15.59 -27.10
N VAL A 68 -2.31 -15.46 -26.09
CA VAL A 68 -1.14 -14.59 -26.08
C VAL A 68 0.10 -15.44 -25.83
N PRO A 69 1.15 -15.35 -26.65
CA PRO A 69 2.40 -16.07 -26.41
C PRO A 69 2.97 -15.71 -25.03
N ARG A 70 3.53 -16.68 -24.28
CA ARG A 70 4.14 -16.37 -22.98
C ARG A 70 5.39 -15.48 -23.06
N SER A 71 5.94 -15.25 -24.24
CA SER A 71 7.03 -14.29 -24.48
C SER A 71 6.54 -12.87 -24.82
N TRP A 72 5.23 -12.62 -24.74
CA TRP A 72 4.64 -11.35 -25.15
C TRP A 72 4.83 -10.26 -24.09
N SER A 73 5.17 -9.07 -24.55
CA SER A 73 5.13 -7.83 -23.79
C SER A 73 4.43 -6.79 -24.63
N GLY A 74 3.63 -5.95 -23.98
CA GLY A 74 2.82 -4.95 -24.67
C GLY A 74 1.75 -4.34 -23.79
N ARG A 75 0.88 -3.57 -24.44
CA ARG A 75 -0.11 -2.71 -23.78
C ARG A 75 -1.48 -2.90 -24.42
N LEU A 76 -2.52 -2.83 -23.58
CA LEU A 76 -3.91 -2.96 -23.98
C LEU A 76 -4.73 -1.81 -23.40
N TRP A 77 -5.59 -1.21 -24.20
CA TRP A 77 -6.47 -0.12 -23.77
C TRP A 77 -7.85 -0.25 -24.42
N ALA A 78 -8.78 0.65 -24.11
CA ALA A 78 -10.05 0.75 -24.81
C ALA A 78 -10.34 2.17 -25.28
N ARG A 79 -10.71 2.27 -26.55
CA ARG A 79 -11.24 3.49 -27.16
C ARG A 79 -12.72 3.66 -26.84
N THR A 80 -13.16 4.92 -26.76
CA THR A 80 -14.57 5.26 -26.56
C THR A 80 -15.05 6.33 -27.52
N HIS A 81 -16.37 6.41 -27.67
CA HIS A 81 -17.03 7.39 -28.55
C HIS A 81 -16.50 7.33 -29.99
N CYS A 82 -16.34 6.12 -30.52
CA CYS A 82 -15.85 5.90 -31.86
C CYS A 82 -16.95 5.98 -32.91
N SER A 83 -16.59 6.49 -34.08
CA SER A 83 -17.44 6.51 -35.26
C SER A 83 -16.59 6.39 -36.53
N THR A 84 -17.21 5.87 -37.58
CA THR A 84 -16.67 5.94 -38.94
C THR A 84 -17.33 7.11 -39.66
N ASP A 85 -16.52 8.03 -40.16
CA ASP A 85 -17.00 9.11 -41.02
C ASP A 85 -17.58 8.51 -42.31
N PRO A 86 -18.88 8.73 -42.62
CA PRO A 86 -19.51 8.18 -43.81
C PRO A 86 -18.92 8.69 -45.14
N SER A 87 -18.31 9.88 -45.13
CA SER A 87 -17.77 10.53 -46.33
C SER A 87 -16.34 10.09 -46.65
N THR A 88 -15.52 9.87 -45.62
CA THR A 88 -14.10 9.50 -45.78
C THR A 88 -13.81 8.03 -45.47
N GLY A 89 -14.74 7.32 -44.83
CA GLY A 89 -14.53 5.96 -44.32
C GLY A 89 -13.56 5.89 -43.14
N LYS A 90 -13.09 7.04 -42.62
CA LYS A 90 -12.11 7.11 -41.54
C LYS A 90 -12.76 6.74 -40.21
N PHE A 91 -12.21 5.71 -39.55
CA PHE A 91 -12.56 5.38 -38.18
C PHE A 91 -11.77 6.26 -37.21
N SER A 92 -12.47 6.87 -36.25
CA SER A 92 -11.85 7.71 -35.21
C SER A 92 -12.64 7.65 -33.91
N CYS A 93 -11.96 7.90 -32.80
CA CYS A 93 -12.49 7.85 -31.44
C CYS A 93 -12.20 9.15 -30.69
N ALA A 94 -13.08 9.52 -29.75
CA ALA A 94 -12.85 10.73 -28.95
C ALA A 94 -11.77 10.55 -27.88
N THR A 95 -11.55 9.32 -27.40
CA THR A 95 -10.56 9.02 -26.36
C THR A 95 -9.70 7.83 -26.77
N ALA A 96 -8.40 7.88 -26.48
CA ALA A 96 -7.46 6.78 -26.69
C ALA A 96 -7.40 6.25 -28.13
N ASP A 97 -7.74 7.09 -29.12
CA ASP A 97 -7.66 6.75 -30.54
C ASP A 97 -6.23 6.34 -30.89
N CYS A 98 -6.04 5.44 -31.84
CA CYS A 98 -4.70 4.97 -32.21
C CYS A 98 -4.19 5.56 -33.53
N GLY A 99 -4.89 6.55 -34.09
CA GLY A 99 -4.45 7.31 -35.26
C GLY A 99 -4.43 6.55 -36.58
N SER A 100 -4.74 5.25 -36.59
CA SER A 100 -4.67 4.40 -37.79
C SER A 100 -5.74 4.71 -38.84
N GLY A 101 -6.79 5.45 -38.47
CA GLY A 101 -7.98 5.67 -39.29
C GLY A 101 -8.82 4.41 -39.51
N LYS A 102 -8.51 3.30 -38.82
CA LYS A 102 -9.16 1.99 -38.95
C LYS A 102 -9.50 1.41 -37.58
N LEU A 103 -10.33 0.36 -37.57
CA LEU A 103 -10.63 -0.38 -36.36
C LEU A 103 -9.36 -1.02 -35.76
N GLU A 104 -8.52 -1.61 -36.60
CA GLU A 104 -7.21 -2.15 -36.25
C GLU A 104 -6.22 -1.01 -35.95
N CYS A 105 -5.43 -1.16 -34.89
CA CYS A 105 -4.40 -0.17 -34.54
C CYS A 105 -3.06 -0.41 -35.24
N ALA A 106 -2.85 -1.59 -35.83
CA ALA A 106 -1.74 -1.89 -36.74
C ALA A 106 -0.34 -1.50 -36.21
N GLY A 107 -0.11 -1.68 -34.90
CA GLY A 107 1.16 -1.35 -34.24
C GLY A 107 1.26 0.10 -33.75
N SER A 108 0.22 0.92 -33.92
CA SER A 108 0.12 2.24 -33.27
C SER A 108 -0.42 2.11 -31.85
N GLY A 109 0.18 2.84 -30.91
CA GLY A 109 -0.30 2.96 -29.54
C GLY A 109 -1.53 3.86 -29.43
N ALA A 110 -2.09 3.94 -28.22
CA ALA A 110 -3.11 4.93 -27.92
C ALA A 110 -2.51 6.35 -27.97
N ILE A 111 -3.27 7.30 -28.52
CA ILE A 111 -3.03 8.73 -28.34
C ILE A 111 -3.62 9.09 -26.96
N PRO A 112 -2.79 9.57 -26.00
CA PRO A 112 -3.26 9.94 -24.67
C PRO A 112 -4.36 11.02 -24.69
N PRO A 113 -5.23 11.08 -23.65
CA PRO A 113 -5.21 10.23 -22.47
C PRO A 113 -5.82 8.83 -22.65
N ALA A 114 -5.17 7.82 -22.07
CA ALA A 114 -5.61 6.43 -22.13
C ALA A 114 -5.23 5.66 -20.85
N THR A 115 -6.20 4.97 -20.24
CA THR A 115 -5.91 3.98 -19.20
C THR A 115 -5.34 2.73 -19.85
N LEU A 116 -4.16 2.29 -19.40
CA LEU A 116 -3.42 1.19 -19.99
C LEU A 116 -3.40 -0.03 -19.06
N ALA A 117 -3.54 -1.22 -19.63
CA ALA A 117 -3.10 -2.47 -19.02
C ALA A 117 -1.75 -2.84 -19.64
N GLU A 118 -0.71 -2.94 -18.83
CA GLU A 118 0.64 -3.24 -19.28
C GLU A 118 1.04 -4.63 -18.82
N PHE A 119 1.76 -5.36 -19.67
CA PHE A 119 2.22 -6.72 -19.38
C PHE A 119 3.62 -6.95 -19.92
N THR A 120 4.41 -7.68 -19.16
CA THR A 120 5.60 -8.40 -19.60
C THR A 120 5.49 -9.83 -19.09
N LEU A 121 5.11 -10.76 -19.97
CA LEU A 121 4.92 -12.16 -19.61
C LEU A 121 6.26 -12.90 -19.62
N ASN A 122 6.41 -13.84 -18.68
CA ASN A 122 7.63 -14.63 -18.50
C ASN A 122 8.91 -13.77 -18.57
N GLY A 123 8.89 -12.66 -17.81
CA GLY A 123 9.98 -11.70 -17.67
C GLY A 123 11.07 -12.19 -16.71
N ASP A 124 11.52 -11.32 -15.81
CA ASP A 124 12.55 -11.66 -14.83
C ASP A 124 12.11 -12.86 -13.97
N GLN A 125 13.03 -13.80 -13.76
CA GLN A 125 12.79 -15.05 -13.00
C GLN A 125 11.60 -15.89 -13.51
N GLY A 126 11.18 -15.71 -14.77
CA GLY A 126 10.02 -16.39 -15.34
C GLY A 126 8.68 -15.89 -14.79
N LEU A 127 8.66 -14.72 -14.16
CA LEU A 127 7.45 -14.08 -13.65
C LEU A 127 6.81 -13.20 -14.71
N ASP A 128 5.49 -13.18 -14.73
CA ASP A 128 4.72 -12.17 -15.43
C ASP A 128 4.69 -10.89 -14.57
N PHE A 129 4.95 -9.75 -15.20
CA PHE A 129 4.81 -8.41 -14.63
C PHE A 129 3.61 -7.75 -15.29
N TYR A 130 2.69 -7.21 -14.48
CA TYR A 130 1.51 -6.54 -15.00
C TYR A 130 1.01 -5.45 -14.06
N ASP A 131 0.35 -4.47 -14.66
CA ASP A 131 -0.19 -3.31 -13.96
C ASP A 131 -1.31 -2.63 -14.78
N VAL A 132 -2.07 -1.80 -14.08
CA VAL A 132 -2.88 -0.76 -14.72
C VAL A 132 -2.17 0.56 -14.52
N SER A 133 -2.02 1.33 -15.60
CA SER A 133 -1.22 2.54 -15.64
C SER A 133 -2.03 3.74 -16.11
N LEU A 134 -1.86 4.83 -15.36
CA LEU A 134 -2.44 6.16 -15.58
C LEU A 134 -1.36 7.19 -15.92
N VAL A 135 -0.14 6.74 -16.23
CA VAL A 135 0.98 7.60 -16.66
C VAL A 135 0.60 8.38 -17.91
N ASP A 136 -0.08 7.71 -18.85
CA ASP A 136 -0.63 8.31 -20.08
C ASP A 136 -2.06 8.86 -19.84
N GLY A 137 -2.43 9.14 -18.60
CA GLY A 137 -3.74 9.64 -18.21
C GLY A 137 -4.83 8.56 -18.11
N TYR A 138 -6.09 9.00 -18.12
CA TYR A 138 -7.25 8.19 -17.82
C TYR A 138 -8.38 8.41 -18.81
N ASN A 139 -9.08 7.35 -19.21
CA ASN A 139 -10.34 7.49 -19.95
C ASN A 139 -11.44 6.53 -19.48
N LEU A 140 -11.09 5.34 -18.97
CA LEU A 140 -12.04 4.33 -18.51
C LEU A 140 -11.52 3.58 -17.28
N PRO A 141 -12.41 3.15 -16.35
CA PRO A 141 -12.00 2.28 -15.26
C PRO A 141 -11.59 0.91 -15.79
N MET A 142 -10.56 0.32 -15.18
CA MET A 142 -9.95 -0.93 -15.65
C MET A 142 -9.47 -1.79 -14.47
N LEU A 143 -9.61 -3.11 -14.58
CA LEU A 143 -9.13 -4.08 -13.60
C LEU A 143 -8.51 -5.30 -14.29
N ILE A 144 -7.35 -5.72 -13.82
CA ILE A 144 -6.67 -6.96 -14.20
C ILE A 144 -6.78 -7.95 -13.05
N ILE A 145 -7.23 -9.16 -13.35
CA ILE A 145 -7.32 -10.27 -12.39
C ILE A 145 -6.55 -11.47 -12.94
N PRO A 146 -5.44 -11.89 -12.32
CA PRO A 146 -4.77 -13.14 -12.67
C PRO A 146 -5.59 -14.36 -12.21
N LYS A 147 -5.48 -15.48 -12.94
CA LYS A 147 -6.19 -16.75 -12.71
C LYS A 147 -5.22 -17.93 -12.84
N GLY A 148 -5.26 -18.82 -11.86
CA GLY A 148 -4.55 -20.12 -11.90
C GLY A 148 -3.03 -20.06 -11.66
N GLY A 149 -2.41 -18.88 -11.62
CA GLY A 149 -0.95 -18.75 -11.43
C GLY A 149 -0.45 -19.03 -10.00
N THR A 150 0.84 -19.34 -9.88
CA THR A 150 1.54 -19.62 -8.62
C THR A 150 2.23 -18.37 -8.07
N ARG A 151 2.27 -18.22 -6.73
CA ARG A 151 2.88 -17.06 -6.04
C ARG A 151 4.40 -17.11 -6.21
N GLY A 152 4.96 -16.18 -7.00
CA GLY A 152 6.39 -16.14 -7.31
C GLY A 152 7.11 -14.82 -7.00
N GLY A 153 6.44 -13.77 -6.51
CA GLY A 153 7.09 -12.48 -6.23
C GLY A 153 6.23 -11.49 -5.40
N PRO A 154 6.71 -10.25 -5.18
CA PRO A 154 5.97 -9.20 -4.49
C PRO A 154 4.59 -8.99 -5.14
N GLY A 155 3.53 -9.00 -4.35
CA GLY A 155 2.14 -8.88 -4.84
C GLY A 155 1.43 -10.20 -5.14
N GLY A 156 2.11 -11.36 -5.14
CA GLY A 156 1.47 -12.69 -4.97
C GLY A 156 0.26 -13.01 -5.86
N CYS A 157 0.29 -12.68 -7.16
CA CYS A 157 -0.84 -12.81 -8.07
C CYS A 157 -2.09 -12.00 -7.67
N SER A 158 -1.90 -10.79 -7.16
CA SER A 158 -3.02 -9.91 -6.79
C SER A 158 -3.61 -9.17 -7.99
N SER A 159 -4.88 -8.79 -7.90
CA SER A 159 -5.52 -7.94 -8.90
C SER A 159 -5.01 -6.49 -8.86
N THR A 160 -5.01 -5.80 -9.99
CA THR A 160 -4.53 -4.40 -10.10
C THR A 160 -5.47 -3.60 -10.99
N GLY A 161 -5.67 -2.31 -10.70
CA GLY A 161 -6.68 -1.55 -11.41
C GLY A 161 -7.13 -0.24 -10.77
N CYS A 162 -7.83 0.52 -11.61
CA CYS A 162 -8.47 1.79 -11.30
C CYS A 162 -9.99 1.60 -11.36
N LEU A 163 -10.61 1.49 -10.18
CA LEU A 163 -12.02 1.05 -10.00
C LEU A 163 -13.01 2.20 -9.89
N VAL A 164 -12.59 3.42 -10.22
CA VAL A 164 -13.41 4.64 -10.12
C VAL A 164 -13.49 5.33 -11.48
N ASP A 165 -14.60 6.01 -11.76
CA ASP A 165 -14.75 6.87 -12.93
C ASP A 165 -14.26 8.29 -12.62
N LEU A 166 -13.02 8.60 -13.05
CA LEU A 166 -12.34 9.87 -12.77
C LEU A 166 -12.84 11.03 -13.65
N ASN A 167 -13.56 10.74 -14.72
CA ASN A 167 -13.88 11.77 -15.71
C ASN A 167 -14.71 12.91 -15.13
N GLY A 168 -15.62 12.63 -14.18
CA GLY A 168 -16.41 13.67 -13.51
C GLY A 168 -15.63 14.49 -12.47
N ALA A 169 -14.44 14.03 -12.09
CA ALA A 169 -13.59 14.61 -11.05
C ALA A 169 -12.23 15.08 -11.59
N CYS A 170 -12.01 14.98 -12.90
CA CYS A 170 -10.76 15.40 -13.50
C CYS A 170 -10.53 16.91 -13.29
N PRO A 171 -9.35 17.34 -12.80
CA PRO A 171 -8.99 18.75 -12.75
C PRO A 171 -9.20 19.43 -14.10
N ARG A 172 -9.65 20.69 -14.10
CA ARG A 172 -10.11 21.36 -15.33
C ARG A 172 -8.99 21.51 -16.36
N GLU A 173 -7.79 21.76 -15.88
CA GLU A 173 -6.55 21.86 -16.64
C GLU A 173 -6.12 20.53 -17.27
N LEU A 174 -6.62 19.40 -16.77
CA LEU A 174 -6.36 18.06 -17.30
C LEU A 174 -7.55 17.49 -18.10
N ALA A 175 -8.72 18.10 -18.01
CA ALA A 175 -9.97 17.57 -18.55
C ALA A 175 -10.02 17.62 -20.09
N VAL A 176 -10.45 16.52 -20.71
CA VAL A 176 -10.74 16.46 -22.15
C VAL A 176 -12.24 16.64 -22.38
N ALA A 177 -12.62 17.77 -22.96
CA ALA A 177 -14.01 18.07 -23.26
C ALA A 177 -14.53 17.23 -24.43
N ARG A 178 -15.80 16.84 -24.37
CA ARG A 178 -16.51 16.32 -25.55
C ARG A 178 -16.79 17.49 -26.50
N GLY A 179 -16.39 17.38 -27.76
CA GLY A 179 -16.44 18.44 -28.79
C GLY A 179 -17.80 19.07 -29.14
N ASN A 180 -18.85 18.85 -28.34
CA ASN A 180 -20.21 19.39 -28.55
C ASN A 180 -20.63 20.42 -27.48
N GLY A 181 -19.67 21.07 -26.81
CA GLY A 181 -19.97 22.09 -25.79
C GLY A 181 -20.51 21.53 -24.46
N SER A 182 -20.40 20.22 -24.20
CA SER A 182 -20.73 19.65 -22.90
C SER A 182 -19.62 19.92 -21.89
N ARG A 183 -19.98 20.33 -20.67
CA ARG A 183 -19.05 20.53 -19.53
C ARG A 183 -18.50 19.21 -18.94
N GLU A 184 -18.98 18.07 -19.42
CA GLU A 184 -18.61 16.75 -18.92
C GLU A 184 -17.33 16.28 -19.62
N SER A 185 -16.27 16.09 -18.83
CA SER A 185 -15.02 15.52 -19.33
C SER A 185 -15.24 14.07 -19.76
N VAL A 186 -14.60 13.65 -20.85
CA VAL A 186 -14.65 12.27 -21.35
C VAL A 186 -13.36 11.49 -21.09
N ALA A 187 -12.29 12.19 -20.69
CA ALA A 187 -11.00 11.64 -20.32
C ALA A 187 -10.21 12.66 -19.47
N CYS A 188 -9.16 12.21 -18.79
CA CYS A 188 -8.31 13.05 -17.95
C CYS A 188 -6.84 12.87 -18.36
N LYS A 189 -6.19 13.94 -18.81
CA LYS A 189 -4.76 13.95 -19.11
C LYS A 189 -3.94 13.71 -17.86
N SER A 190 -2.78 13.08 -17.98
CA SER A 190 -1.76 13.20 -16.94
C SER A 190 -1.11 14.59 -16.98
N ALA A 191 -0.36 14.96 -15.95
CA ALA A 191 0.37 16.22 -15.96
C ALA A 191 1.45 16.28 -17.03
N CYS A 192 2.12 15.16 -17.33
CA CYS A 192 3.06 15.09 -18.44
C CYS A 192 2.36 15.43 -19.77
N GLU A 193 1.21 14.80 -20.04
CA GLU A 193 0.43 15.05 -21.26
C GLU A 193 -0.21 16.45 -21.34
N ALA A 194 -0.44 17.09 -20.21
CA ALA A 194 -1.03 18.42 -20.15
C ALA A 194 0.01 19.54 -20.28
N PHE A 195 1.20 19.36 -19.68
CA PHE A 195 2.17 20.44 -19.51
C PHE A 195 3.51 20.19 -20.22
N GLY A 196 3.90 18.94 -20.45
CA GLY A 196 5.17 18.58 -21.07
C GLY A 196 6.42 18.93 -20.24
N ASP A 197 6.25 19.34 -18.98
CA ASP A 197 7.36 19.72 -18.11
C ASP A 197 8.17 18.48 -17.69
N PRO A 198 9.51 18.50 -17.78
CA PRO A 198 10.37 17.39 -17.35
C PRO A 198 10.10 16.88 -15.94
N VAL A 199 9.65 17.74 -15.02
CA VAL A 199 9.31 17.32 -13.64
C VAL A 199 8.08 16.40 -13.58
N TYR A 200 7.14 16.54 -14.52
CA TYR A 200 5.94 15.69 -14.60
C TYR A 200 6.16 14.48 -15.49
N CYS A 201 6.99 14.62 -16.52
CA CYS A 201 7.33 13.56 -17.45
C CYS A 201 8.47 12.67 -16.96
N CYS A 202 9.13 13.04 -15.86
CA CYS A 202 10.31 12.37 -15.34
C CYS A 202 11.40 12.21 -16.40
N SER A 203 11.68 13.29 -17.10
CA SER A 203 12.69 13.34 -18.15
C SER A 203 13.84 14.30 -17.75
N GLU A 204 14.90 14.32 -18.56
CA GLU A 204 16.04 15.21 -18.35
C GLU A 204 16.64 15.09 -16.93
N ALA A 205 16.72 16.18 -16.17
CA ALA A 205 17.23 16.18 -14.79
C ALA A 205 16.39 15.33 -13.81
N TYR A 206 15.15 15.00 -14.18
CA TYR A 206 14.19 14.21 -13.39
C TYR A 206 14.10 12.75 -13.88
N ASN A 207 15.09 12.25 -14.63
CA ASN A 207 15.06 10.90 -15.20
C ASN A 207 15.46 9.75 -14.25
N THR A 208 15.32 9.95 -12.93
CA THR A 208 15.55 8.90 -11.94
C THR A 208 14.47 8.92 -10.86
N PRO A 209 14.22 7.79 -10.17
CA PRO A 209 13.27 7.77 -9.05
C PRO A 209 13.63 8.74 -7.92
N ASN A 210 14.92 9.04 -7.71
CA ASN A 210 15.37 9.95 -6.67
C ASN A 210 15.17 11.42 -7.04
N THR A 211 15.11 11.73 -8.35
CA THR A 211 14.94 13.10 -8.83
C THR A 211 13.51 13.40 -9.22
N CYS A 212 12.72 12.44 -9.72
CA CYS A 212 11.30 12.62 -10.01
C CYS A 212 10.40 12.21 -8.84
N SER A 213 9.95 13.20 -8.07
CA SER A 213 9.00 13.00 -6.98
C SER A 213 7.54 13.06 -7.46
N PRO A 214 6.58 12.43 -6.75
CA PRO A 214 5.16 12.57 -7.07
C PRO A 214 4.71 14.04 -7.06
N SER A 215 3.85 14.41 -8.01
CA SER A 215 3.24 15.73 -8.10
C SER A 215 1.81 15.74 -7.55
N VAL A 216 1.23 16.92 -7.35
CA VAL A 216 -0.20 17.05 -6.97
C VAL A 216 -1.14 16.34 -7.96
N TYR A 217 -0.77 16.31 -9.24
CA TYR A 217 -1.55 15.66 -10.29
C TYR A 217 -1.37 14.14 -10.31
N SER A 218 -0.14 13.62 -10.12
CA SER A 218 0.04 12.17 -10.01
C SER A 218 -0.54 11.64 -8.71
N LEU A 219 -0.50 12.42 -7.62
CA LEU A 219 -1.19 12.08 -6.37
C LEU A 219 -2.72 12.05 -6.54
N PHE A 220 -3.32 12.90 -7.39
CA PHE A 220 -4.74 12.78 -7.74
C PHE A 220 -5.07 11.39 -8.33
N PHE A 221 -4.28 10.94 -9.31
CA PHE A 221 -4.46 9.61 -9.91
C PHE A 221 -4.19 8.48 -8.91
N LYS A 222 -3.10 8.57 -8.13
CA LYS A 222 -2.74 7.56 -7.12
C LYS A 222 -3.80 7.45 -6.03
N HIS A 223 -4.32 8.57 -5.55
CA HIS A 223 -5.32 8.58 -4.50
C HIS A 223 -6.62 7.92 -4.98
N ALA A 224 -7.06 8.28 -6.18
CA ALA A 224 -8.29 7.71 -6.73
C ALA A 224 -8.10 6.23 -7.13
N CYS A 225 -6.89 5.84 -7.54
CA CYS A 225 -6.55 4.50 -7.99
C CYS A 225 -5.23 3.99 -7.36
N PRO A 226 -5.24 3.60 -6.06
CA PRO A 226 -4.01 3.26 -5.32
C PRO A 226 -3.27 2.02 -5.81
N ARG A 227 -3.96 1.16 -6.58
CA ARG A 227 -3.42 -0.05 -7.20
C ARG A 227 -3.18 0.17 -8.68
N SER A 228 -2.71 1.35 -9.07
CA SER A 228 -2.38 1.69 -10.45
C SER A 228 -1.19 2.63 -10.46
N TYR A 229 -0.36 2.55 -11.50
CA TYR A 229 0.70 3.52 -11.71
C TYR A 229 0.09 4.90 -11.94
N SER A 230 0.55 5.90 -11.19
CA SER A 230 0.10 7.28 -11.33
C SER A 230 1.08 8.21 -12.05
N TYR A 231 2.36 7.83 -12.12
CA TYR A 231 3.43 8.49 -12.86
C TYR A 231 4.60 7.50 -13.12
N ALA A 232 5.59 7.92 -13.92
CA ALA A 232 6.63 7.03 -14.47
C ALA A 232 7.48 6.30 -13.42
N TYR A 233 7.71 6.90 -12.25
CA TYR A 233 8.48 6.29 -11.15
C TYR A 233 7.65 5.99 -9.91
N ASP A 234 6.33 5.81 -10.07
CA ASP A 234 5.46 5.35 -8.98
C ASP A 234 5.97 4.00 -8.42
N ASP A 235 5.77 3.80 -7.12
CA ASP A 235 6.52 2.82 -6.34
C ASP A 235 6.08 1.35 -6.57
N LYS A 236 6.77 0.43 -5.87
CA LYS A 236 6.56 -1.04 -5.94
C LYS A 236 5.16 -1.51 -5.52
N THR A 237 4.26 -0.64 -5.04
CA THR A 237 2.85 -0.99 -4.75
C THR A 237 1.99 -1.08 -6.02
N SER A 238 2.49 -0.60 -7.15
CA SER A 238 1.79 -0.58 -8.44
C SER A 238 2.23 -1.70 -9.40
N THR A 239 3.37 -2.35 -9.18
CA THR A 239 3.82 -3.53 -9.96
C THR A 239 3.33 -4.83 -9.34
N PHE A 240 2.67 -5.67 -10.13
CA PHE A 240 2.18 -6.96 -9.66
C PHE A 240 2.85 -8.09 -10.43
N THR A 241 3.26 -9.12 -9.70
CA THR A 241 3.90 -10.30 -10.28
C THR A 241 3.06 -11.55 -10.10
N CYS A 242 3.12 -12.45 -11.08
CA CYS A 242 2.51 -13.77 -11.01
C CYS A 242 3.24 -14.77 -11.92
N ALA A 243 3.30 -16.04 -11.56
CA ALA A 243 3.86 -17.07 -12.45
C ALA A 243 2.74 -17.84 -13.16
N SER A 244 2.83 -17.98 -14.48
CA SER A 244 1.99 -18.88 -15.28
C SER A 244 0.48 -18.66 -15.11
N ALA A 245 0.02 -17.40 -15.10
CA ALA A 245 -1.40 -17.08 -14.97
C ALA A 245 -2.09 -16.86 -16.32
N ASP A 246 -3.41 -17.09 -16.33
CA ASP A 246 -4.35 -16.48 -17.27
C ASP A 246 -4.82 -15.13 -16.72
N TYR A 247 -5.28 -14.22 -17.58
CA TYR A 247 -5.67 -12.87 -17.16
C TYR A 247 -7.08 -12.51 -17.60
N ILE A 248 -7.84 -11.94 -16.67
CA ILE A 248 -9.13 -11.30 -16.97
C ILE A 248 -8.94 -9.78 -16.90
N ILE A 249 -9.10 -9.10 -18.04
CA ILE A 249 -9.07 -7.64 -18.12
C ILE A 249 -10.51 -7.14 -18.22
N ILE A 250 -10.95 -6.37 -17.25
CA ILE A 250 -12.34 -5.89 -17.13
C ILE A 250 -12.35 -4.37 -17.27
N PHE A 251 -13.04 -3.89 -18.29
CA PHE A 251 -13.38 -2.48 -18.45
C PHE A 251 -14.67 -2.17 -17.68
N CYS A 252 -14.67 -1.08 -16.91
CA CYS A 252 -15.75 -0.66 -16.02
C CYS A 252 -16.19 -1.76 -15.03
N PRO A 253 -15.28 -2.33 -14.23
CA PRO A 253 -15.58 -3.40 -13.26
C PRO A 253 -16.64 -2.97 -12.24
N LEU A 254 -17.70 -3.75 -12.05
CA LEU A 254 -18.73 -3.44 -11.07
C LEU A 254 -18.37 -4.00 -9.68
N PRO A 255 -18.65 -3.27 -8.58
CA PRO A 255 -19.12 -1.88 -8.56
C PRO A 255 -17.96 -0.90 -8.87
N TYR A 256 -18.18 0.04 -9.79
CA TYR A 256 -17.32 1.23 -9.91
C TYR A 256 -18.17 2.46 -9.61
N THR A 257 -17.66 3.32 -8.74
CA THR A 257 -18.33 4.57 -8.35
C THR A 257 -17.91 5.68 -9.28
N ARG A 258 -18.87 6.54 -9.62
CA ARG A 258 -18.58 7.75 -10.38
C ARG A 258 -18.05 8.82 -9.44
N MET A 259 -16.84 9.30 -9.71
CA MET A 259 -16.27 10.42 -8.98
C MET A 259 -16.74 11.71 -9.66
N THR A 260 -17.33 12.62 -8.89
CA THR A 260 -17.71 13.97 -9.32
C THR A 260 -16.78 14.99 -8.67
N GLN A 261 -16.69 16.18 -9.24
CA GLN A 261 -15.93 17.29 -8.65
C GLN A 261 -16.44 17.67 -7.24
N ASP A 262 -17.70 17.38 -6.91
CA ASP A 262 -18.30 17.55 -5.57
C ASP A 262 -17.95 16.41 -4.59
N SER A 263 -17.43 15.29 -5.09
CA SER A 263 -16.83 14.20 -4.30
C SER A 263 -15.31 14.33 -4.17
N LEU A 264 -14.74 15.43 -4.69
CA LEU A 264 -13.35 15.82 -4.47
C LEU A 264 -13.22 16.75 -3.26
N PRO A 265 -12.03 16.80 -2.64
CA PRO A 265 -11.57 17.94 -1.86
C PRO A 265 -12.03 19.30 -2.41
N SER A 266 -12.43 20.24 -1.54
CA SER A 266 -12.71 21.63 -1.94
C SER A 266 -11.51 22.34 -2.62
N CYS A 267 -10.32 21.73 -2.64
CA CYS A 267 -9.13 22.26 -3.31
C CYS A 267 -9.15 22.16 -4.85
N PHE A 268 -10.07 21.42 -5.48
CA PHE A 268 -10.14 21.31 -6.94
C PHE A 268 -11.27 22.15 -7.59
N ILE A 269 -12.03 22.91 -6.79
CA ILE A 269 -13.05 23.82 -7.31
C ILE A 269 -12.56 25.27 -7.18
N SER A 270 -12.09 25.77 -8.32
CA SER A 270 -12.09 27.17 -8.75
C SER A 270 -10.78 27.96 -8.59
N GLY A 271 -10.23 28.32 -9.75
CA GLY A 271 -9.53 29.58 -9.99
C GLY A 271 -10.42 30.80 -9.74
N ARG A 272 -10.81 31.02 -8.48
CA ARG A 272 -11.20 32.33 -7.99
C ARG A 272 -10.34 32.66 -6.78
N ASN A 273 -9.41 33.57 -7.05
CA ASN A 273 -8.58 34.33 -6.15
C ASN A 273 -9.27 34.63 -4.79
N ARG A 274 -9.03 33.81 -3.76
CA ARG A 274 -9.19 34.15 -2.35
C ARG A 274 -8.20 33.36 -1.49
N THR A 275 -7.18 34.05 -1.02
CA THR A 275 -6.31 33.66 0.09
C THR A 275 -7.09 33.72 1.41
N VAL A 276 -7.52 32.57 1.93
CA VAL A 276 -7.81 32.38 3.36
C VAL A 276 -7.39 30.95 3.74
N ALA A 277 -6.29 30.83 4.48
CA ALA A 277 -5.85 29.57 5.08
C ALA A 277 -6.78 29.25 6.26
N PHE A 278 -7.60 28.20 6.15
CA PHE A 278 -8.35 27.67 7.29
C PHE A 278 -7.44 26.69 8.04
N GLY A 279 -7.25 26.94 9.35
CA GLY A 279 -6.60 25.99 10.26
C GLY A 279 -7.47 24.75 10.53
N ALA A 280 -6.90 23.71 11.15
CA ALA A 280 -7.64 22.50 11.51
C ALA A 280 -8.17 22.56 12.95
N THR A 281 -9.37 22.04 13.17
CA THR A 281 -9.98 21.93 14.48
C THR A 281 -9.65 20.56 15.10
N PHE A 282 -9.04 20.55 16.28
CA PHE A 282 -8.79 19.35 17.07
C PHE A 282 -9.83 19.22 18.19
N THR A 283 -10.61 18.14 18.18
CA THR A 283 -11.55 17.80 19.24
C THR A 283 -11.04 16.61 20.04
N PHE A 284 -10.80 16.81 21.33
CA PHE A 284 -10.40 15.77 22.27
C PHE A 284 -11.65 15.20 22.93
N VAL A 285 -11.78 13.88 22.97
CA VAL A 285 -12.91 13.17 23.57
C VAL A 285 -12.40 12.13 24.55
N ASN A 286 -12.87 12.18 25.79
CA ASN A 286 -12.56 11.16 26.78
C ASN A 286 -13.72 10.17 26.92
N LYS A 287 -13.53 8.93 26.48
CA LYS A 287 -14.46 7.81 26.70
C LYS A 287 -13.96 6.82 27.76
N CYS A 288 -12.88 7.15 28.46
CA CYS A 288 -12.41 6.38 29.60
C CYS A 288 -13.35 6.58 30.79
N GLU A 289 -13.44 5.58 31.68
CA GLU A 289 -14.23 5.68 32.92
C GLU A 289 -13.55 6.56 33.99
N TYR A 290 -12.42 7.17 33.67
CA TYR A 290 -11.60 8.03 34.54
C TYR A 290 -11.15 9.29 33.79
N THR A 291 -10.77 10.32 34.56
CA THR A 291 -10.23 11.57 34.01
C THR A 291 -8.91 11.31 33.28
N VAL A 292 -8.78 11.88 32.08
CA VAL A 292 -7.52 11.95 31.33
C VAL A 292 -7.06 13.39 31.36
N TRP A 293 -5.75 13.61 31.43
CA TRP A 293 -5.17 14.95 31.30
C TRP A 293 -4.36 15.05 30.02
N PRO A 294 -4.97 15.48 28.89
CA PRO A 294 -4.22 15.59 27.64
C PRO A 294 -3.04 16.57 27.76
N GLY A 295 -1.95 16.24 27.08
CA GLY A 295 -0.80 17.12 26.85
C GLY A 295 -0.70 17.48 25.37
N ILE A 296 -0.23 18.70 25.09
CA ILE A 296 -0.05 19.24 23.75
C ILE A 296 1.37 19.79 23.64
N LEU A 297 2.11 19.32 22.64
CA LEU A 297 3.43 19.84 22.30
C LEU A 297 3.46 20.26 20.83
N ALA A 298 3.71 21.55 20.58
CA ALA A 298 4.02 22.03 19.24
C ALA A 298 5.50 21.75 18.91
N ASN A 299 5.77 21.37 17.67
CA ASN A 299 7.13 21.15 17.17
C ASN A 299 7.87 22.49 16.97
N ALA A 300 9.20 22.43 16.86
CA ALA A 300 10.02 23.60 16.60
C ALA A 300 9.54 24.36 15.34
N GLY A 301 9.33 25.67 15.48
CA GLY A 301 8.80 26.52 14.40
C GLY A 301 7.27 26.56 14.28
N SER A 302 6.53 25.74 15.05
CA SER A 302 5.08 25.83 15.15
C SER A 302 4.64 26.64 16.38
N PRO A 303 3.56 27.43 16.31
CA PRO A 303 3.06 28.16 17.46
C PRO A 303 2.43 27.21 18.50
N THR A 304 2.48 27.59 19.77
CA THR A 304 1.71 26.93 20.83
C THR A 304 0.22 27.15 20.59
N LEU A 305 -0.59 26.14 20.89
CA LEU A 305 -2.05 26.29 20.92
C LEU A 305 -2.50 26.97 22.23
N ASP A 306 -3.80 27.23 22.38
CA ASP A 306 -4.38 27.92 23.54
C ASP A 306 -4.12 27.23 24.90
N SER A 307 -3.67 25.97 24.88
CA SER A 307 -3.21 25.22 26.04
C SER A 307 -2.15 24.21 25.61
N THR A 308 -1.23 23.91 26.52
CA THR A 308 -0.23 22.84 26.43
C THR A 308 -0.61 21.62 27.28
N GLY A 309 -1.66 21.71 28.11
CA GLY A 309 -2.23 20.57 28.81
C GLY A 309 -3.41 20.95 29.70
N PHE A 310 -4.38 20.04 29.81
CA PHE A 310 -5.66 20.33 30.47
C PHE A 310 -6.30 19.09 31.09
N GLU A 311 -7.30 19.30 31.94
CA GLU A 311 -8.15 18.23 32.48
C GLU A 311 -9.31 17.91 31.53
N LEU A 312 -9.54 16.62 31.28
CA LEU A 312 -10.65 16.12 30.47
C LEU A 312 -11.41 15.01 31.23
N PRO A 313 -12.50 15.35 31.95
CA PRO A 313 -13.31 14.38 32.70
C PRO A 313 -13.93 13.28 31.82
N PRO A 314 -14.42 12.17 32.41
CA PRO A 314 -15.16 11.13 31.68
C PRO A 314 -16.34 11.69 30.87
N ASP A 315 -16.56 11.14 29.69
CA ASP A 315 -17.65 11.48 28.77
C ASP A 315 -17.70 12.97 28.37
N SER A 316 -16.56 13.66 28.42
CA SER A 316 -16.43 15.07 28.05
C SER A 316 -15.56 15.28 26.81
N SER A 317 -15.65 16.47 26.22
CA SER A 317 -14.84 16.87 25.08
C SER A 317 -14.35 18.32 25.19
N ARG A 318 -13.22 18.61 24.52
CA ARG A 318 -12.66 19.97 24.42
C ARG A 318 -12.04 20.18 23.03
N THR A 319 -12.14 21.39 22.51
CA THR A 319 -11.70 21.71 21.15
C THR A 319 -10.62 22.79 21.12
N PHE A 320 -9.70 22.68 20.16
CA PHE A 320 -8.65 23.66 19.86
C PHE A 320 -8.57 23.89 18.36
N ILE A 321 -8.07 25.05 17.94
CA ILE A 321 -7.84 25.37 16.53
C ILE A 321 -6.34 25.52 16.32
N ALA A 322 -5.79 24.74 15.40
CA ALA A 322 -4.39 24.84 14.99
C ALA A 322 -4.28 25.56 13.63
N PRO A 323 -3.30 26.47 13.45
CA PRO A 323 -3.11 27.14 12.18
C PRO A 323 -2.66 26.16 11.09
N ALA A 324 -2.90 26.52 9.82
CA ALA A 324 -2.35 25.78 8.69
C ALA A 324 -0.81 25.76 8.77
N GLY A 325 -0.18 24.64 8.45
CA GLY A 325 1.27 24.46 8.64
C GLY A 325 1.69 24.01 10.05
N TRP A 326 0.75 23.89 11.01
CA TRP A 326 1.09 23.48 12.38
C TRP A 326 1.56 22.03 12.43
N SER A 327 2.62 21.77 13.18
CA SER A 327 3.14 20.44 13.46
C SER A 327 3.32 20.26 14.96
N GLY A 328 2.98 19.07 15.47
CA GLY A 328 3.05 18.77 16.89
C GLY A 328 2.45 17.42 17.23
N ARG A 329 2.32 17.16 18.53
CA ARG A 329 1.85 15.89 19.07
C ARG A 329 0.97 16.06 20.29
N PHE A 330 0.09 15.10 20.50
CA PHE A 330 -0.82 15.00 21.63
C PHE A 330 -0.67 13.66 22.34
N TRP A 331 -0.94 13.63 23.63
CA TRP A 331 -0.98 12.39 24.42
C TRP A 331 -1.97 12.53 25.58
N GLY A 332 -2.34 11.42 26.22
CA GLY A 332 -3.17 11.42 27.43
C GLY A 332 -2.35 11.03 28.66
N ARG A 333 -2.45 11.81 29.75
CA ARG A 333 -1.88 11.45 31.06
C ARG A 333 -2.94 10.80 31.95
N THR A 334 -2.53 9.86 32.80
CA THR A 334 -3.42 9.14 33.72
C THR A 334 -2.87 9.11 35.14
N GLY A 335 -3.77 8.93 36.12
CA GLY A 335 -3.41 8.88 37.54
C GLY A 335 -2.82 10.19 38.06
N CYS A 336 -3.27 11.33 37.54
CA CYS A 336 -2.71 12.63 37.87
C CYS A 336 -3.26 13.19 39.19
N THR A 337 -2.40 13.95 39.88
CA THR A 337 -2.71 14.57 41.18
C THR A 337 -2.42 16.07 41.14
N PHE A 338 -3.28 16.84 40.46
CA PHE A 338 -3.13 18.30 40.34
C PHE A 338 -3.95 19.11 41.38
N SER A 339 -4.29 18.50 42.51
CA SER A 339 -5.10 19.13 43.55
C SER A 339 -4.24 19.83 44.60
N GLY A 340 -4.07 21.16 44.49
CA GLY A 340 -3.45 21.99 45.52
C GLY A 340 -2.45 23.03 45.00
N SER A 341 -1.71 23.65 45.91
CA SER A 341 -0.61 24.59 45.61
C SER A 341 0.75 23.90 45.40
N GLU A 342 0.82 22.57 45.54
CA GLU A 342 2.04 21.78 45.32
C GLU A 342 2.13 21.28 43.87
N PRO A 343 3.35 21.13 43.33
CA PRO A 343 3.55 20.51 42.02
C PRO A 343 2.95 19.10 41.99
N GLY A 344 1.97 18.88 41.10
CA GLY A 344 1.35 17.59 40.89
C GLY A 344 2.12 16.72 39.89
N SER A 345 1.82 15.43 39.84
CA SER A 345 2.39 14.50 38.86
C SER A 345 1.37 13.49 38.37
N CYS A 346 1.67 12.86 37.24
CA CYS A 346 0.91 11.76 36.66
C CYS A 346 1.67 10.43 36.71
N GLN A 347 0.94 9.32 36.82
CA GLN A 347 1.53 7.98 36.81
C GLN A 347 2.05 7.58 35.42
N THR A 348 1.38 8.02 34.36
CA THR A 348 1.78 7.75 32.98
C THR A 348 1.72 9.01 32.13
N GLY A 349 2.64 9.12 31.16
CA GLY A 349 2.72 10.24 30.21
C GLY A 349 3.03 11.60 30.84
N ASP A 350 3.49 11.65 32.09
CA ASP A 350 3.76 12.90 32.80
C ASP A 350 4.73 13.79 32.00
N CYS A 351 4.54 15.10 32.05
CA CYS A 351 5.39 16.06 31.31
C CYS A 351 6.35 16.83 32.21
N GLY A 352 6.44 16.48 33.50
CA GLY A 352 7.41 17.02 34.45
C GLY A 352 7.21 18.49 34.82
N SER A 353 6.13 19.13 34.36
CA SER A 353 5.87 20.55 34.62
C SER A 353 5.36 20.83 36.04
N GLY A 354 4.94 19.80 36.77
CA GLY A 354 4.28 19.96 38.06
C GLY A 354 2.83 20.46 37.96
N GLN A 355 2.28 20.59 36.75
CA GLN A 355 1.01 21.26 36.50
C GLN A 355 0.20 20.55 35.41
N ALA A 356 -1.09 20.92 35.29
CA ALA A 356 -1.91 20.49 34.16
C ALA A 356 -1.31 20.97 32.82
N GLU A 357 -0.81 22.20 32.75
CA GLU A 357 -0.10 22.72 31.56
C GLU A 357 1.30 22.10 31.45
N CYS A 358 1.71 21.68 30.25
CA CYS A 358 3.01 21.06 30.01
C CYS A 358 4.13 22.05 29.63
N ASN A 359 3.79 23.31 29.31
CA ASN A 359 4.73 24.42 29.12
C ASN A 359 5.88 24.12 28.13
N GLY A 360 5.59 23.38 27.07
CA GLY A 360 6.58 23.01 26.04
C GLY A 360 7.39 21.74 26.36
N SER A 361 7.11 21.05 27.47
CA SER A 361 7.66 19.73 27.76
C SER A 361 6.85 18.62 27.09
N GLY A 362 7.54 17.61 26.57
CA GLY A 362 6.92 16.39 26.04
C GLY A 362 6.55 15.39 27.13
N ALA A 363 5.83 14.33 26.74
CA ALA A 363 5.54 13.20 27.62
C ALA A 363 6.82 12.46 28.01
N ALA A 364 6.93 12.03 29.27
CA ALA A 364 7.84 10.99 29.70
C ALA A 364 7.31 9.62 29.23
N PRO A 365 8.06 8.86 28.41
CA PRO A 365 7.65 7.53 27.99
C PRO A 365 7.51 6.54 29.17
N PRO A 366 6.62 5.54 29.08
CA PRO A 366 5.83 5.21 27.91
C PRO A 366 4.55 6.05 27.74
N ALA A 367 4.28 6.48 26.51
CA ALA A 367 3.08 7.23 26.16
C ALA A 367 2.61 6.93 24.74
N THR A 368 1.32 6.70 24.56
CA THR A 368 0.69 6.66 23.22
C THR A 368 0.58 8.08 22.68
N LEU A 369 1.14 8.31 21.50
CA LEU A 369 1.18 9.64 20.87
C LEU A 369 0.24 9.71 19.68
N ALA A 370 -0.40 10.86 19.48
CA ALA A 370 -1.01 11.23 18.20
C ALA A 370 -0.19 12.37 17.60
N GLU A 371 0.35 12.16 16.41
CA GLU A 371 1.31 13.07 15.77
C GLU A 371 0.68 13.71 14.53
N PHE A 372 0.99 14.99 14.28
CA PHE A 372 0.39 15.77 13.19
C PHE A 372 1.42 16.69 12.54
N THR A 373 1.30 16.81 11.22
CA THR A 373 1.92 17.87 10.42
C THR A 373 0.88 18.35 9.42
N LEU A 374 0.29 19.51 9.70
CA LEU A 374 -0.76 20.10 8.88
C LEU A 374 -0.16 20.82 7.67
N GLY A 375 -0.78 20.70 6.50
CA GLY A 375 -0.38 21.39 5.30
C GLY A 375 -0.79 22.88 5.31
N THR A 376 -0.09 23.71 4.55
CA THR A 376 -0.49 25.11 4.26
C THR A 376 -1.43 25.16 3.05
N GLY A 377 -2.53 24.39 3.10
CA GLY A 377 -3.38 24.10 1.94
C GLY A 377 -2.94 22.87 1.15
N GLY A 378 -2.10 22.02 1.76
CA GLY A 378 -1.62 20.74 1.22
C GLY A 378 -2.20 19.53 1.97
N LEU A 379 -1.48 18.41 1.94
CA LEU A 379 -1.78 17.23 2.75
C LEU A 379 -1.32 17.47 4.19
N ASP A 380 -2.20 17.10 5.12
CA ASP A 380 -1.84 16.84 6.49
C ASP A 380 -1.34 15.40 6.60
N PHE A 381 -0.35 15.18 7.43
CA PHE A 381 0.16 13.87 7.81
C PHE A 381 -0.15 13.66 9.28
N TYR A 382 -0.75 12.53 9.62
CA TYR A 382 -1.08 12.20 10.98
C TYR A 382 -1.04 10.70 11.23
N ASP A 383 -0.76 10.34 12.48
CA ASP A 383 -0.67 8.96 12.92
C ASP A 383 -0.90 8.87 14.43
N VAL A 384 -1.13 7.65 14.90
CA VAL A 384 -0.92 7.28 16.29
C VAL A 384 0.32 6.40 16.37
N SER A 385 1.20 6.75 17.29
CA SER A 385 2.53 6.17 17.43
C SER A 385 2.72 5.52 18.79
N LEU A 386 3.25 4.30 18.75
CA LEU A 386 3.66 3.48 19.89
C LEU A 386 5.19 3.33 19.95
N VAL A 387 5.92 4.17 19.20
CA VAL A 387 7.39 4.22 19.21
C VAL A 387 7.89 4.50 20.63
N ASP A 388 7.21 5.42 21.31
CA ASP A 388 7.48 5.79 22.71
C ASP A 388 6.69 4.93 23.70
N GLY A 389 6.17 3.78 23.28
CA GLY A 389 5.39 2.87 24.13
C GLY A 389 3.89 3.13 24.13
N TYR A 390 3.20 2.53 25.11
CA TYR A 390 1.75 2.56 25.23
C TYR A 390 1.33 2.80 26.67
N ASN A 391 0.36 3.66 26.91
CA ASN A 391 -0.26 3.82 28.25
C ASN A 391 -1.79 3.71 28.22
N LEU A 392 -2.45 4.15 27.16
CA LEU A 392 -3.91 4.06 27.02
C LEU A 392 -4.37 3.98 25.56
N PRO A 393 -5.54 3.39 25.27
CA PRO A 393 -6.02 3.27 23.90
C PRO A 393 -6.41 4.64 23.34
N MET A 394 -6.00 4.91 22.10
CA MET A 394 -6.22 6.18 21.44
C MET A 394 -6.52 5.97 19.96
N ILE A 395 -7.48 6.71 19.43
CA ILE A 395 -7.68 6.83 17.98
C ILE A 395 -7.74 8.30 17.57
N VAL A 396 -7.36 8.55 16.33
CA VAL A 396 -7.62 9.80 15.62
C VAL A 396 -8.57 9.48 14.48
N GLU A 397 -9.69 10.20 14.45
CA GLU A 397 -10.66 10.17 13.37
C GLU A 397 -10.71 11.54 12.71
N THR A 398 -10.94 11.59 11.41
CA THR A 398 -11.10 12.84 10.69
C THR A 398 -12.57 13.18 10.53
N THR A 399 -12.91 14.47 10.55
CA THR A 399 -14.24 14.98 10.25
C THR A 399 -14.10 16.00 9.13
N GLY A 400 -14.86 15.82 8.05
CA GLY A 400 -14.62 16.56 6.83
C GLY A 400 -13.27 16.19 6.21
N GLY A 401 -12.65 17.14 5.53
CA GLY A 401 -11.42 16.91 4.78
C GLY A 401 -11.57 15.91 3.64
N SER A 402 -10.44 15.60 3.03
CA SER A 402 -10.41 14.89 1.75
C SER A 402 -9.04 14.27 1.46
N GLY A 403 -9.00 13.14 0.76
CA GLY A 403 -7.82 12.27 0.75
C GLY A 403 -8.12 10.94 1.44
N MET A 404 -7.11 10.24 1.95
CA MET A 404 -7.33 8.95 2.63
C MET A 404 -8.21 9.10 3.86
N CYS A 405 -7.92 10.14 4.66
CA CYS A 405 -8.69 10.58 5.83
C CYS A 405 -9.08 9.43 6.78
N ALA A 406 -8.29 8.35 6.77
CA ALA A 406 -8.63 7.14 7.46
C ALA A 406 -8.30 7.29 8.95
N SER A 407 -9.03 6.56 9.80
CA SER A 407 -8.74 6.59 11.23
C SER A 407 -7.40 5.92 11.54
N THR A 408 -6.69 6.41 12.53
CA THR A 408 -5.44 5.79 13.02
C THR A 408 -5.57 5.56 14.50
N GLY A 409 -4.81 4.62 15.05
CA GLY A 409 -4.86 4.35 16.48
C GLY A 409 -4.83 2.90 16.89
N CYS A 410 -4.91 2.74 18.21
CA CYS A 410 -5.01 1.47 18.88
C CYS A 410 -6.24 1.43 19.79
N VAL A 411 -7.17 0.54 19.45
CA VAL A 411 -8.37 0.24 20.27
C VAL A 411 -8.11 -0.87 21.29
N THR A 412 -7.07 -1.67 21.06
CA THR A 412 -6.68 -2.79 21.93
C THR A 412 -6.03 -2.24 23.20
N ASP A 413 -6.37 -2.82 24.35
CA ASP A 413 -5.70 -2.56 25.62
C ASP A 413 -4.39 -3.36 25.70
N LEU A 414 -3.31 -2.73 25.22
CA LEU A 414 -1.97 -3.35 25.15
C LEU A 414 -1.39 -3.66 26.54
N ASN A 415 -1.82 -2.96 27.59
CA ASN A 415 -1.35 -3.20 28.96
C ASN A 415 -1.68 -4.62 29.45
N ARG A 416 -2.75 -5.23 28.93
CA ARG A 416 -3.17 -6.61 29.29
C ARG A 416 -2.31 -7.71 28.69
N VAL A 417 -1.61 -7.40 27.60
CA VAL A 417 -0.75 -8.34 26.86
C VAL A 417 0.71 -7.91 26.89
N CYS A 418 1.03 -6.89 27.69
CA CYS A 418 2.38 -6.37 27.84
C CYS A 418 3.31 -7.42 28.49
N PRO A 419 4.43 -7.79 27.85
CA PRO A 419 5.42 -8.69 28.43
C PRO A 419 6.01 -8.11 29.72
N SER A 420 6.41 -8.99 30.63
CA SER A 420 6.92 -8.61 31.95
C SER A 420 8.07 -7.60 31.91
N GLU A 421 8.95 -7.75 30.93
CA GLU A 421 10.15 -6.96 30.69
C GLU A 421 9.86 -5.56 30.13
N LEU A 422 8.67 -5.33 29.58
CA LEU A 422 8.22 -4.03 29.09
C LEU A 422 7.22 -3.35 30.03
N ARG A 423 6.68 -4.07 31.02
CA ARG A 423 5.61 -3.58 31.88
C ARG A 423 6.11 -2.50 32.85
N VAL A 424 5.34 -1.42 32.96
CA VAL A 424 5.52 -0.39 33.99
C VAL A 424 4.55 -0.65 35.14
N GLY A 425 5.06 -0.59 36.38
CA GLY A 425 4.29 -0.77 37.60
C GLY A 425 3.52 -2.12 37.68
N GLY A 426 2.27 -2.06 38.12
CA GLY A 426 1.32 -3.18 38.11
C GLY A 426 0.74 -3.50 36.73
N GLY A 427 1.10 -2.76 35.69
CA GLY A 427 0.53 -2.88 34.33
C GLY A 427 -0.21 -1.62 33.88
N GLU A 428 0.19 -0.45 34.39
CA GLU A 428 -0.42 0.83 34.05
C GLU A 428 0.04 1.34 32.67
N ALA A 429 1.21 0.87 32.21
CA ALA A 429 1.74 1.17 30.87
C ALA A 429 2.69 0.08 30.37
N CYS A 430 3.01 0.13 29.08
CA CYS A 430 3.90 -0.78 28.38
C CYS A 430 4.98 -0.01 27.62
N LYS A 431 6.25 -0.21 27.98
CA LYS A 431 7.40 0.34 27.27
C LYS A 431 7.51 -0.20 25.86
N SER A 432 8.03 0.60 24.94
CA SER A 432 8.59 0.05 23.70
C SER A 432 9.92 -0.65 24.00
N ALA A 433 10.42 -1.44 23.05
CA ALA A 433 11.73 -2.07 23.20
C ALA A 433 12.87 -1.05 23.26
N CYS A 434 12.73 0.08 22.56
CA CYS A 434 13.72 1.16 22.64
C CYS A 434 13.78 1.72 24.06
N GLU A 435 12.63 2.05 24.66
CA GLU A 435 12.55 2.57 26.03
C GLU A 435 12.99 1.56 27.11
N ALA A 436 12.80 0.26 26.85
CA ALA A 436 13.19 -0.78 27.80
C ALA A 436 14.69 -1.11 27.75
N PHE A 437 15.29 -1.14 26.56
CA PHE A 437 16.64 -1.70 26.36
C PHE A 437 17.66 -0.69 25.86
N GLY A 438 17.24 0.41 25.22
CA GLY A 438 18.12 1.47 24.72
C GLY A 438 19.08 1.05 23.60
N SER A 439 18.91 -0.14 23.02
CA SER A 439 19.86 -0.65 22.03
C SER A 439 19.64 -0.01 20.66
N PRO A 440 20.70 0.21 19.85
CA PRO A 440 20.59 0.83 18.54
C PRO A 440 19.62 0.13 17.58
N GLU A 441 19.49 -1.19 17.70
CA GLU A 441 18.58 -2.03 16.90
C GLU A 441 17.12 -1.73 17.19
N TYR A 442 16.77 -1.46 18.46
CA TYR A 442 15.39 -1.14 18.86
C TYR A 442 15.06 0.33 18.68
N CYS A 443 16.05 1.20 18.86
CA CYS A 443 15.89 2.65 18.73
C CYS A 443 16.16 3.18 17.32
N CYS A 444 16.51 2.30 16.36
CA CYS A 444 16.88 2.67 15.01
C CYS A 444 17.92 3.79 14.93
N SER A 445 19.00 3.63 15.70
CA SER A 445 20.07 4.63 15.80
C SER A 445 21.42 4.05 15.36
N GLY A 446 22.43 4.91 15.21
CA GLY A 446 23.76 4.50 14.77
C GLY A 446 23.72 3.78 13.41
N THR A 447 24.22 2.55 13.35
CA THR A 447 24.21 1.72 12.13
C THR A 447 22.80 1.27 11.70
N PHE A 448 21.81 1.39 12.59
CA PHE A 448 20.40 1.04 12.35
C PHE A 448 19.56 2.28 12.01
N ASN A 449 20.18 3.41 11.64
CA ASN A 449 19.47 4.67 11.36
C ASN A 449 18.80 4.73 9.98
N SER A 450 18.47 3.60 9.34
CA SER A 450 17.75 3.58 8.07
C SER A 450 16.71 2.46 8.05
N PRO A 451 15.63 2.56 7.26
CA PRO A 451 14.67 1.47 7.09
C PRO A 451 15.30 0.16 6.58
N ALA A 452 16.40 0.25 5.83
CA ALA A 452 17.10 -0.93 5.32
C ALA A 452 17.84 -1.71 6.43
N THR A 453 18.32 -0.99 7.45
CA THR A 453 19.12 -1.55 8.53
C THR A 453 18.32 -1.80 9.80
N CYS A 454 17.32 -0.99 10.14
CA CYS A 454 16.43 -1.22 11.27
C CYS A 454 15.23 -2.10 10.89
N ARG A 455 15.26 -3.36 11.32
CA ARG A 455 14.19 -4.33 11.02
C ARG A 455 13.19 -4.44 12.18
N PRO A 456 11.92 -4.79 11.91
CA PRO A 456 10.94 -5.04 12.97
C PRO A 456 11.42 -6.13 13.94
N SER A 457 11.32 -5.86 15.24
CA SER A 457 11.63 -6.83 16.30
C SER A 457 10.41 -7.63 16.73
N VAL A 458 10.60 -8.65 17.55
CA VAL A 458 9.48 -9.40 18.16
C VAL A 458 8.56 -8.49 18.99
N TYR A 459 9.10 -7.45 19.61
CA TYR A 459 8.33 -6.50 20.41
C TYR A 459 7.52 -5.53 19.53
N SER A 460 8.13 -4.96 18.49
CA SER A 460 7.38 -4.07 17.58
C SER A 460 6.35 -4.83 16.75
N GLN A 461 6.62 -6.08 16.37
CA GLN A 461 5.62 -6.96 15.73
C GLN A 461 4.44 -7.27 16.67
N MET A 462 4.66 -7.41 17.97
CA MET A 462 3.58 -7.57 18.95
C MET A 462 2.69 -6.32 18.97
N PHE A 463 3.29 -5.13 19.05
CA PHE A 463 2.57 -3.86 19.04
C PHE A 463 1.79 -3.68 17.73
N LYS A 464 2.41 -3.96 16.58
CA LYS A 464 1.76 -3.91 15.26
C LYS A 464 0.61 -4.91 15.14
N SER A 465 0.78 -6.12 15.68
CA SER A 465 -0.28 -7.14 15.63
C SER A 465 -1.50 -6.74 16.46
N ALA A 466 -1.28 -6.10 17.62
CA ALA A 466 -2.35 -5.60 18.48
C ALA A 466 -2.99 -4.32 17.95
N CYS A 467 -2.20 -3.48 17.29
CA CYS A 467 -2.58 -2.16 16.79
C CYS A 467 -2.12 -1.97 15.32
N PRO A 468 -2.75 -2.63 14.33
CA PRO A 468 -2.25 -2.62 12.93
C PRO A 468 -2.28 -1.26 12.23
N ARG A 469 -2.97 -0.27 12.82
CA ARG A 469 -3.14 1.10 12.30
C ARG A 469 -2.36 2.14 13.10
N SER A 470 -1.31 1.72 13.82
CA SER A 470 -0.42 2.59 14.58
C SER A 470 1.04 2.31 14.20
N TYR A 471 1.92 3.31 14.33
CA TYR A 471 3.36 3.10 14.31
C TYR A 471 3.76 2.23 15.49
N SER A 472 4.51 1.15 15.22
CA SER A 472 5.01 0.22 16.22
C SER A 472 6.51 0.37 16.51
N TYR A 473 7.25 1.04 15.62
CA TYR A 473 8.65 1.44 15.76
C TYR A 473 9.02 2.54 14.74
N ALA A 474 10.21 3.13 14.87
CA ALA A 474 10.59 4.35 14.14
C ALA A 474 10.56 4.25 12.60
N TYR A 475 10.80 3.05 12.04
CA TYR A 475 10.74 2.81 10.59
C TYR A 475 9.64 1.83 10.20
N ASP A 476 8.56 1.79 10.97
CA ASP A 476 7.37 1.02 10.62
C ASP A 476 6.86 1.43 9.24
N ASP A 477 6.21 0.47 8.58
CA ASP A 477 5.85 0.58 7.18
C ASP A 477 4.79 1.70 6.94
N PRO A 478 4.68 2.22 5.71
CA PRO A 478 3.79 3.35 5.40
C PRO A 478 2.30 3.11 5.63
N THR A 479 1.86 1.91 6.05
CA THR A 479 0.46 1.67 6.47
C THR A 479 0.08 2.41 7.74
N SER A 480 1.06 2.97 8.46
CA SER A 480 0.86 3.68 9.72
C SER A 480 0.84 5.21 9.60
N THR A 481 1.25 5.80 8.47
CA THR A 481 1.08 7.25 8.20
C THR A 481 -0.19 7.48 7.40
N PHE A 482 -1.08 8.33 7.93
CA PHE A 482 -2.34 8.66 7.28
C PHE A 482 -2.31 10.11 6.79
N THR A 483 -2.98 10.35 5.68
CA THR A 483 -3.03 11.68 5.08
C THR A 483 -4.45 12.13 4.82
N CYS A 484 -4.70 13.40 5.08
CA CYS A 484 -5.98 14.04 4.84
C CYS A 484 -5.71 15.52 4.53
N SER A 485 -6.57 16.17 3.75
CA SER A 485 -6.43 17.58 3.42
C SER A 485 -7.69 18.33 3.84
N GLY A 486 -7.51 19.38 4.64
CA GLY A 486 -8.58 20.24 5.11
C GLY A 486 -9.58 19.54 6.03
N ALA A 487 -9.09 18.60 6.86
CA ALA A 487 -9.89 17.93 7.88
C ALA A 487 -9.82 18.64 9.22
N ASP A 488 -10.89 18.47 9.98
CA ASP A 488 -10.86 18.54 11.43
C ASP A 488 -10.56 17.14 12.00
N TYR A 489 -10.00 17.08 13.19
CA TYR A 489 -9.52 15.84 13.79
C TYR A 489 -10.15 15.62 15.15
N THR A 490 -10.62 14.40 15.41
CA THR A 490 -11.12 13.98 16.71
C THR A 490 -10.15 12.97 17.32
N VAL A 491 -9.48 13.36 18.40
CA VAL A 491 -8.63 12.49 19.22
C VAL A 491 -9.49 11.88 20.32
N THR A 492 -9.74 10.57 20.25
CA THR A 492 -10.55 9.86 21.24
C THR A 492 -9.69 8.97 22.12
N PHE A 493 -9.76 9.18 23.42
CA PHE A 493 -9.19 8.30 24.43
C PHE A 493 -10.18 7.21 24.84
N CYS A 494 -9.70 5.98 25.00
CA CYS A 494 -10.50 4.77 25.26
C CYS A 494 -11.69 4.61 24.29
N PRO A 495 -11.47 4.67 22.95
CA PRO A 495 -12.54 4.43 21.99
C PRO A 495 -13.20 3.08 22.23
N SER A 496 -14.53 3.06 22.20
CA SER A 496 -15.34 1.89 22.52
C SER A 496 -14.90 0.67 21.72
N MET A 497 -14.33 -0.32 22.40
CA MET A 497 -14.47 -1.71 21.99
C MET A 497 -15.97 -1.99 21.93
N PRO A 498 -16.54 -2.51 20.83
CA PRO A 498 -17.92 -2.98 20.88
C PRO A 498 -18.00 -3.96 22.05
N ARG A 499 -18.70 -3.57 23.12
CA ARG A 499 -19.16 -4.49 24.14
C ARG A 499 -20.02 -5.49 23.37
N LEU A 500 -19.44 -6.62 22.99
CA LEU A 500 -20.19 -7.72 22.39
C LEU A 500 -21.40 -7.93 23.30
N PRO A 501 -22.64 -7.67 22.83
CA PRO A 501 -23.77 -8.13 23.59
C PRO A 501 -23.62 -9.64 23.65
N CYS A 502 -23.77 -10.21 24.83
CA CYS A 502 -23.61 -11.63 25.17
C CYS A 502 -24.60 -12.57 24.40
N VAL A 503 -25.20 -12.10 23.30
CA VAL A 503 -26.24 -12.73 22.51
C VAL A 503 -25.65 -13.59 21.37
N PHE A 504 -24.43 -13.30 20.90
CA PHE A 504 -23.81 -14.07 19.81
C PHE A 504 -23.25 -15.44 20.24
N LEU A 505 -22.96 -15.62 21.54
CA LEU A 505 -22.50 -16.92 22.07
C LEU A 505 -23.64 -17.97 22.11
N VAL A 506 -24.90 -17.54 22.20
CA VAL A 506 -26.05 -18.45 22.30
C VAL A 506 -26.36 -19.12 20.95
N LEU A 507 -26.10 -18.46 19.82
CA LEU A 507 -26.39 -19.00 18.48
C LEU A 507 -25.32 -19.99 17.98
N MET A 508 -24.06 -19.83 18.39
CA MET A 508 -22.97 -20.75 18.00
C MET A 508 -22.99 -22.07 18.78
N VAL A 509 -23.46 -22.06 20.04
CA VAL A 509 -23.63 -23.29 20.84
C VAL A 509 -24.82 -24.11 20.33
N GLY A 510 -25.87 -23.46 19.80
CA GLY A 510 -27.02 -24.13 19.20
C GLY A 510 -26.70 -24.87 17.90
N PHE A 511 -25.81 -24.33 17.05
CA PHE A 511 -25.42 -24.97 15.79
C PHE A 511 -24.44 -26.15 16.00
N CYS A 512 -23.58 -26.10 17.01
CA CYS A 512 -22.68 -27.21 17.34
C CYS A 512 -23.40 -28.42 17.95
N GLY A 513 -24.49 -28.20 18.70
CA GLY A 513 -25.31 -29.27 19.29
C GLY A 513 -26.13 -30.06 18.26
N LEU A 514 -26.56 -29.43 17.17
CA LEU A 514 -27.32 -30.09 16.09
C LEU A 514 -26.43 -30.94 15.17
N LEU A 515 -25.15 -30.60 15.00
CA LEU A 515 -24.19 -31.39 14.22
C LEU A 515 -23.73 -32.67 14.95
N TRP A 516 -23.77 -32.69 16.29
CA TRP A 516 -23.45 -33.90 17.08
C TRP A 516 -24.54 -34.98 17.02
N LEU A 517 -25.82 -34.60 16.88
CA LEU A 517 -26.93 -35.55 16.78
C LEU A 517 -27.02 -36.25 15.43
N PHE A 518 -26.54 -35.63 14.35
CA PHE A 518 -26.51 -36.25 13.02
C PHE A 518 -25.36 -37.27 12.84
N SER A 519 -24.27 -37.16 13.60
CA SER A 519 -23.11 -38.05 13.44
C SER A 519 -23.26 -39.40 14.17
N LEU A 520 -24.18 -39.52 15.14
CA LEU A 520 -24.45 -40.77 15.88
C LEU A 520 -25.47 -41.68 15.18
N HIS A 521 -26.25 -41.18 14.23
CA HIS A 521 -27.23 -42.01 13.49
C HIS A 521 -26.60 -42.79 12.32
N HIS A 522 -25.39 -42.42 11.90
CA HIS A 522 -24.70 -43.04 10.75
C HIS A 522 -23.68 -44.13 11.14
N TRP A 523 -23.32 -44.27 12.42
CA TRP A 523 -22.35 -45.28 12.89
C TRP A 523 -22.98 -46.62 13.32
N ASN A 524 -24.29 -46.67 13.61
CA ASN A 524 -24.98 -47.92 13.99
C ASN A 524 -25.33 -48.85 12.80
N LYS A 525 -24.85 -48.56 11.58
CA LYS A 525 -25.11 -49.37 10.37
C LYS A 525 -23.88 -50.04 9.74
N VAL A 526 -22.67 -49.85 10.28
CA VAL A 526 -21.43 -50.36 9.64
C VAL A 526 -20.76 -51.52 10.41
N LEU A 527 -21.25 -51.92 11.59
CA LEU A 527 -20.77 -53.12 12.30
C LEU A 527 -21.74 -54.32 12.19
N ARG A 528 -21.90 -54.81 10.97
CA ARG A 528 -22.07 -56.25 10.70
C ARG A 528 -21.20 -56.56 9.48
N ILE A 529 -20.49 -57.69 9.52
CA ILE A 529 -19.50 -58.16 8.54
C ILE A 529 -18.09 -57.62 8.82
N VAL A 530 -17.41 -58.20 9.81
CA VAL A 530 -16.16 -58.99 9.60
C VAL A 530 -16.04 -59.95 10.78
N GLU A 531 -16.43 -61.22 10.58
CA GLU A 531 -15.91 -62.35 11.36
C GLU A 531 -14.80 -63.01 10.53
N PHE A 532 -13.65 -63.30 11.17
CA PHE A 532 -12.95 -64.60 11.17
C PHE A 532 -11.60 -64.42 11.92
N LYS A 533 -11.52 -64.89 13.18
CA LYS A 533 -10.81 -66.11 13.65
C LYS A 533 -9.28 -65.93 13.76
N ILE A 534 -8.70 -65.94 14.96
CA ILE A 534 -7.97 -67.09 15.53
C ILE A 534 -7.82 -66.96 17.07
N GLU A 535 -7.77 -68.14 17.68
CA GLU A 535 -7.76 -68.56 19.08
C GLU A 535 -6.57 -68.13 20.00
N LYS A 536 -6.94 -67.84 21.26
CA LYS A 536 -6.48 -68.48 22.53
C LYS A 536 -5.11 -68.11 23.17
N ILE A 537 -5.17 -68.04 24.51
CA ILE A 537 -4.14 -68.32 25.55
C ILE A 537 -3.61 -67.11 26.36
N GLU A 538 -4.20 -66.98 27.57
CA GLU A 538 -3.63 -66.87 28.93
C GLU A 538 -2.54 -65.84 29.33
N ASN A 539 -2.90 -65.11 30.40
CA ASN A 539 -2.17 -64.88 31.66
C ASN A 539 -0.79 -64.22 31.67
N GLY A 540 -0.70 -63.12 32.42
CA GLY A 540 0.28 -63.03 33.51
C GLY A 540 1.22 -61.81 33.54
N LEU A 541 0.98 -60.96 34.55
CA LEU A 541 1.94 -60.24 35.41
C LEU A 541 2.99 -59.26 34.84
N THR A 542 2.95 -58.06 35.47
CA THR A 542 4.08 -57.21 35.99
C THR A 542 5.03 -56.62 34.94
N ASP A 543 5.35 -55.33 34.92
CA ASP A 543 5.98 -54.53 35.97
C ASP A 543 6.14 -53.08 35.45
N ALA A 544 6.56 -52.19 36.33
CA ALA A 544 6.53 -50.73 36.24
C ALA A 544 7.53 -50.06 35.27
N THR A 545 7.44 -48.72 35.27
CA THR A 545 8.31 -47.66 34.71
C THR A 545 7.97 -47.20 33.29
N ALA A 546 7.95 -45.92 32.92
CA ALA A 546 7.91 -44.62 33.59
C ALA A 546 7.71 -43.55 32.49
N ILE A 547 7.41 -42.31 32.90
CA ILE A 547 7.62 -41.03 32.19
C ILE A 547 6.46 -40.50 31.33
N ALA A 548 5.72 -39.60 32.00
CA ALA A 548 5.35 -38.23 31.59
C ALA A 548 4.90 -37.94 30.16
N MET A 549 3.66 -37.46 30.03
CA MET A 549 3.32 -36.05 29.75
C MET A 549 1.79 -35.93 29.68
N ASN A 550 1.18 -35.40 30.74
CA ASN A 550 -0.23 -35.00 30.75
C ASN A 550 -0.29 -33.48 30.62
N ASP A 551 -0.83 -33.04 29.49
CA ASP A 551 -1.38 -31.71 29.27
C ASP A 551 -2.88 -31.93 29.01
N PRO A 552 -3.78 -31.34 29.83
CA PRO A 552 -4.94 -30.74 29.19
C PRO A 552 -5.36 -29.40 29.81
N LEU A 553 -5.60 -28.48 28.88
CA LEU A 553 -6.54 -27.37 28.91
C LEU A 553 -7.80 -27.57 29.79
N PHE A 554 -8.23 -26.43 30.37
CA PHE A 554 -9.61 -25.99 30.60
C PHE A 554 -10.44 -26.65 31.70
N ILE A 555 -10.58 -25.94 32.82
CA ILE A 555 -11.91 -25.66 33.43
C ILE A 555 -11.98 -24.18 33.85
N LEU A 556 -12.87 -23.43 33.19
CA LEU A 556 -13.38 -22.14 33.65
C LEU A 556 -14.19 -22.33 34.95
N ARG A 557 -13.91 -21.51 35.97
CA ARG A 557 -14.92 -21.11 36.96
C ARG A 557 -14.90 -19.61 37.15
N CYS A 558 -16.00 -18.95 36.75
CA CYS A 558 -16.38 -17.65 37.26
C CYS A 558 -16.82 -17.78 38.73
N SER A 559 -16.39 -16.86 39.58
CA SER A 559 -17.11 -16.45 40.78
C SER A 559 -16.78 -15.00 41.09
N CYS A 560 -17.83 -14.18 41.20
CA CYS A 560 -17.78 -12.90 41.92
C CYS A 560 -17.85 -13.19 43.42
N SER A 561 -17.02 -12.52 44.23
CA SER A 561 -17.36 -12.23 45.63
C SER A 561 -16.58 -11.01 46.13
N GLN A 562 -17.32 -10.10 46.77
CA GLN A 562 -16.80 -8.98 47.56
C GLN A 562 -16.10 -9.44 48.85
N LYS A 563 -15.17 -8.62 49.38
CA LYS A 563 -15.21 -7.99 50.73
C LYS A 563 -13.81 -7.77 51.37
N SER A 564 -13.42 -6.49 51.48
CA SER A 564 -12.80 -5.77 52.61
C SER A 564 -11.88 -6.49 53.65
N SER A 565 -10.64 -6.00 53.79
CA SER A 565 -9.97 -5.65 55.09
C SER A 565 -8.63 -4.93 54.82
N LYS A 566 -8.47 -3.65 55.20
CA LYS A 566 -7.74 -3.13 56.39
C LYS A 566 -6.26 -3.54 56.52
N ASP A 567 -5.39 -2.55 56.29
CA ASP A 567 -4.04 -2.18 56.80
C ASP A 567 -3.51 -2.89 58.08
N PRO A 568 -2.18 -2.84 58.42
CA PRO A 568 -1.21 -1.77 58.11
C PRO A 568 0.26 -2.15 57.78
N ASN A 569 0.96 -1.10 57.34
CA ASN A 569 2.41 -0.83 57.23
C ASN A 569 3.35 -1.61 58.18
N PRO A 570 4.63 -1.80 57.79
CA PRO A 570 5.65 -1.02 58.48
C PRO A 570 6.79 -0.46 57.60
N THR A 571 7.16 0.76 57.99
CA THR A 571 8.39 1.51 57.78
C THR A 571 9.68 0.69 57.97
N MET A 572 10.70 0.90 57.13
CA MET A 572 12.12 1.07 57.53
C MET A 572 12.93 1.64 56.34
N THR A 573 13.37 2.89 56.40
CA THR A 573 14.71 3.40 56.81
C THR A 573 15.78 3.36 55.72
N ALA A 574 16.24 4.55 55.31
CA ALA A 574 17.44 4.80 54.50
C ALA A 574 18.75 4.40 55.21
N PRO A 575 19.86 4.28 54.47
CA PRO A 575 20.83 5.40 54.34
C PRO A 575 21.30 5.55 52.87
N GLY A 576 21.84 6.65 52.34
CA GLY A 576 22.52 7.83 52.90
C GLY A 576 23.81 8.05 52.09
N ALA A 577 23.90 9.20 51.38
CA ALA A 577 25.09 9.86 50.79
C ALA A 577 25.95 9.06 49.76
N THR A 578 26.44 9.63 48.65
CA THR A 578 27.38 10.77 48.60
C THR A 578 27.36 11.51 47.25
N ASN A 579 27.61 12.82 47.35
CA ASN A 579 27.87 13.80 46.30
C ASN A 579 29.09 13.47 45.42
N ALA A 580 29.06 13.94 44.17
CA ALA A 580 30.22 14.54 43.51
C ALA A 580 29.77 15.54 42.43
N ASP A 581 30.03 16.82 42.74
CA ASP A 581 30.01 17.97 41.85
C ASP A 581 31.00 17.84 40.69
N GLY A 582 30.71 18.53 39.59
CA GLY A 582 31.64 18.69 38.48
C GLY A 582 31.09 19.54 37.33
N SER A 583 30.75 20.81 37.60
CA SER A 583 30.55 21.82 36.56
C SER A 583 31.85 22.10 35.81
N LEU A 584 31.79 22.39 34.51
CA LEU A 584 32.43 23.57 33.92
C LEU A 584 31.96 23.82 32.49
N SER A 585 31.54 25.07 32.31
CA SER A 585 31.13 25.79 31.11
C SER A 585 32.25 26.06 30.11
N GLY A 586 31.89 26.21 28.83
CA GLY A 586 32.74 26.80 27.81
C GLY A 586 31.95 27.18 26.56
N SER A 587 31.52 28.43 26.49
CA SER A 587 30.92 29.12 25.35
C SER A 587 32.00 29.67 24.42
N ASP A 588 31.79 29.63 23.10
CA ASP A 588 32.41 30.59 22.18
C ASP A 588 31.55 30.86 20.94
N THR A 589 31.46 32.16 20.64
CA THR A 589 30.74 32.83 19.56
C THR A 589 31.63 33.01 18.33
N GLY A 590 31.06 33.02 17.12
CA GLY A 590 31.76 33.42 15.90
C GLY A 590 30.83 33.79 14.75
N THR A 591 30.66 35.09 14.52
CA THR A 591 29.92 35.75 13.42
C THR A 591 30.78 36.00 12.18
N GLY A 592 30.14 36.08 11.01
CA GLY A 592 30.63 36.73 9.78
C GLY A 592 30.58 35.80 8.55
N GLY A 593 30.12 36.16 7.36
CA GLY A 593 29.66 37.42 6.79
C GLY A 593 29.27 37.16 5.32
N SER A 594 28.39 38.00 4.80
CA SER A 594 27.75 37.94 3.48
C SER A 594 28.71 38.26 2.31
N ALA A 595 28.47 37.66 1.14
CA ALA A 595 28.77 38.29 -0.16
C ALA A 595 27.91 37.68 -1.28
N SER A 596 27.07 38.53 -1.86
CA SER A 596 26.29 38.33 -3.07
C SER A 596 27.03 38.90 -4.29
N ALA A 597 26.99 38.22 -5.43
CA ALA A 597 27.30 38.81 -6.73
C ALA A 597 26.44 38.17 -7.84
N SER A 598 25.61 39.01 -8.44
CA SER A 598 24.80 38.79 -9.64
C SER A 598 25.60 39.05 -10.91
N GLY A 599 25.31 38.31 -11.99
CA GLY A 599 25.80 38.60 -13.34
C GLY A 599 25.00 37.84 -14.41
N LEU A 600 24.17 38.58 -15.16
CA LEU A 600 23.45 38.12 -16.35
C LEU A 600 24.36 38.20 -17.59
N GLY A 601 24.24 37.23 -18.51
CA GLY A 601 24.83 37.29 -19.84
C GLY A 601 24.25 36.22 -20.77
N PHE A 602 23.35 36.63 -21.67
CA PHE A 602 22.84 35.86 -22.81
C PHE A 602 23.84 35.96 -23.97
N THR A 603 24.24 34.82 -24.54
CA THR A 603 24.53 34.66 -25.99
C THR A 603 24.49 33.17 -26.32
N GLY A 604 23.67 32.80 -27.30
CA GLY A 604 23.55 31.42 -27.79
C GLY A 604 24.57 31.08 -28.88
N SER A 605 24.90 29.79 -28.93
CA SER A 605 25.40 29.07 -30.11
C SER A 605 25.58 27.59 -29.76
N ASP A 606 24.70 26.74 -30.27
CA ASP A 606 24.99 25.35 -30.66
C ASP A 606 25.89 25.34 -31.92
N PRO A 607 26.48 24.20 -32.36
CA PRO A 607 26.40 22.84 -31.82
C PRO A 607 27.78 22.21 -31.55
N ASP A 608 27.86 21.15 -30.74
CA ASP A 608 28.72 20.01 -31.06
C ASP A 608 28.27 18.74 -30.34
N SER A 609 28.02 17.74 -31.18
CA SER A 609 27.65 16.37 -30.90
C SER A 609 28.78 15.61 -30.21
N ALA A 610 28.61 15.28 -28.93
CA ALA A 610 29.42 14.29 -28.24
C ALA A 610 28.69 12.94 -28.19
N SER A 611 29.12 12.03 -29.05
CA SER A 611 28.75 10.62 -29.05
C SER A 611 29.34 9.92 -27.82
N GLY A 612 28.53 9.72 -26.79
CA GLY A 612 28.82 8.84 -25.66
C GLY A 612 28.23 7.45 -25.91
N THR A 613 29.09 6.49 -26.25
CA THR A 613 28.74 5.06 -26.32
C THR A 613 28.44 4.52 -24.91
N GLY A 614 27.17 4.47 -24.54
CA GLY A 614 26.72 3.81 -23.31
C GLY A 614 26.52 2.32 -23.55
N SER A 615 27.51 1.53 -23.16
CA SER A 615 27.39 0.08 -22.97
C SER A 615 26.30 -0.25 -21.96
N HIS A 616 25.41 -1.19 -22.30
CA HIS A 616 24.48 -1.81 -21.36
C HIS A 616 25.22 -2.33 -20.12
N ALA A 617 24.91 -1.80 -18.95
CA ALA A 617 25.36 -2.32 -17.66
C ALA A 617 24.18 -2.37 -16.68
N MET A 618 23.95 -3.56 -16.11
CA MET A 618 23.01 -3.83 -15.01
C MET A 618 23.30 -2.97 -13.77
N LEU A 619 22.25 -2.57 -13.06
CA LEU A 619 22.31 -2.21 -11.63
C LEU A 619 21.60 -3.28 -10.79
N SER A 620 22.14 -3.54 -9.60
CA SER A 620 21.88 -4.69 -8.72
C SER A 620 20.53 -4.70 -8.00
N ASP A 621 19.59 -3.80 -8.31
CA ASP A 621 18.39 -3.53 -7.49
C ASP A 621 17.03 -3.80 -8.18
N GLY A 622 17.04 -4.34 -9.41
CA GLY A 622 15.85 -4.92 -10.04
C GLY A 622 14.81 -3.93 -10.56
N SER A 623 15.20 -2.69 -10.84
CA SER A 623 14.32 -1.64 -11.36
C SER A 623 14.15 -1.73 -12.88
N TRP A 624 13.27 -2.60 -13.38
CA TRP A 624 12.86 -2.61 -14.79
C TRP A 624 11.42 -2.12 -14.93
N LEU A 625 11.20 -1.01 -15.66
CA LEU A 625 10.02 -0.69 -16.53
C LEU A 625 9.86 0.79 -16.92
N ALA A 626 10.78 1.69 -16.60
CA ALA A 626 10.72 3.09 -17.06
C ALA A 626 10.92 3.28 -18.59
N GLY A 627 11.21 2.22 -19.35
CA GLY A 627 11.51 2.27 -20.79
C GLY A 627 10.32 2.08 -21.74
N LEU A 628 9.10 1.84 -21.25
CA LEU A 628 7.90 1.71 -22.10
C LEU A 628 6.97 2.94 -22.05
N ALA A 629 7.19 3.84 -21.10
CA ALA A 629 6.39 5.04 -20.88
C ALA A 629 6.83 6.27 -21.72
N MET A 630 8.00 6.22 -22.37
CA MET A 630 8.47 7.31 -23.23
C MET A 630 8.63 6.82 -24.66
N GLY A 631 7.60 7.07 -25.48
CA GLY A 631 7.67 6.85 -26.91
C GLY A 631 8.12 8.12 -27.62
N ASP A 632 9.27 8.08 -28.29
CA ASP A 632 9.39 8.75 -29.58
C ASP A 632 10.16 7.86 -30.57
N SER A 633 9.57 7.68 -31.74
CA SER A 633 10.06 6.80 -32.81
C SER A 633 11.01 7.55 -33.73
N THR A 634 12.30 7.23 -33.71
CA THR A 634 13.17 7.50 -34.86
C THR A 634 13.45 6.23 -35.62
N ARG A 635 12.92 6.17 -36.85
CA ARG A 635 13.19 5.12 -37.84
C ARG A 635 14.69 4.97 -38.08
N VAL A 636 15.24 3.78 -37.84
CA VAL A 636 16.49 3.34 -38.46
C VAL A 636 16.18 2.15 -39.33
N TYR A 637 16.24 2.36 -40.65
CA TYR A 637 16.35 1.25 -41.60
C TYR A 637 17.79 0.74 -41.53
N CYS A 638 17.98 -0.55 -41.20
CA CYS A 638 19.21 -1.23 -41.57
C CYS A 638 18.94 -2.69 -41.98
N SER A 639 19.75 -3.12 -42.94
CA SER A 639 19.50 -4.13 -43.96
C SER A 639 19.46 -5.57 -43.42
N TRP A 640 18.32 -6.25 -43.57
CA TRP A 640 18.19 -7.69 -43.45
C TRP A 640 18.79 -8.41 -44.67
N THR A 641 20.11 -8.55 -44.73
CA THR A 641 20.75 -9.45 -45.73
C THR A 641 22.02 -10.16 -45.25
N LEU A 642 22.43 -10.07 -43.99
CA LEU A 642 23.64 -10.77 -43.52
C LEU A 642 23.46 -11.40 -42.13
N GLN A 643 22.54 -12.35 -42.00
CA GLN A 643 22.61 -13.32 -40.88
C GLN A 643 21.93 -14.67 -41.16
N PHE A 644 21.26 -14.84 -42.31
CA PHE A 644 20.73 -16.14 -42.75
C PHE A 644 21.75 -17.03 -43.48
N ALA A 645 22.98 -16.55 -43.74
CA ALA A 645 24.00 -17.31 -44.48
C ALA A 645 24.91 -18.19 -43.58
N VAL A 646 24.89 -18.03 -42.26
CA VAL A 646 25.85 -18.73 -41.36
C VAL A 646 25.23 -19.98 -40.69
N PHE A 647 23.90 -20.08 -40.60
CA PHE A 647 23.23 -21.23 -40.00
C PHE A 647 22.91 -22.38 -40.96
N ILE A 648 22.98 -22.16 -42.28
CA ILE A 648 22.80 -23.23 -43.28
C ILE A 648 24.14 -23.92 -43.63
N ALA A 649 25.28 -23.28 -43.37
CA ALA A 649 26.61 -23.85 -43.66
C ALA A 649 27.10 -24.87 -42.62
N SER A 650 26.53 -24.89 -41.41
CA SER A 650 26.94 -25.80 -40.32
C SER A 650 26.07 -27.07 -40.22
N ALA A 651 24.92 -27.12 -40.90
CA ALA A 651 24.07 -28.31 -40.94
C ALA A 651 24.40 -29.28 -42.10
N ILE A 652 25.24 -28.88 -43.06
CA ILE A 652 25.64 -29.74 -44.21
C ILE A 652 26.92 -30.54 -43.90
N PHE A 653 27.68 -30.22 -42.84
CA PHE A 653 28.92 -30.93 -42.48
C PHE A 653 28.76 -32.10 -41.51
N ILE A 654 27.57 -32.36 -40.96
CA ILE A 654 27.35 -33.43 -39.96
C ILE A 654 26.68 -34.69 -40.57
N VAL A 655 26.22 -34.64 -41.82
CA VAL A 655 25.54 -35.78 -42.49
C VAL A 655 26.44 -36.54 -43.50
N SER A 656 27.68 -36.11 -43.72
CA SER A 656 28.63 -36.80 -44.62
C SER A 656 29.78 -37.51 -43.90
N GLY A 657 29.64 -37.79 -42.60
CA GLY A 657 30.71 -38.31 -41.74
C GLY A 657 30.47 -39.67 -41.09
N PHE A 658 29.58 -40.52 -41.60
CA PHE A 658 29.49 -41.93 -41.21
C PHE A 658 28.99 -42.78 -42.40
N SER A 659 29.94 -43.23 -43.23
CA SER A 659 29.86 -44.49 -43.98
C SER A 659 30.58 -45.57 -43.20
#